data_AF-L1LB52-F1
#
_entry.id   AF-L1LB52-F1
#
_cell.length_a   1.000
_cell.length_b   1.000
_cell.length_c   1.000
_cell.angle_alpha   90.00
_cell.angle_beta   90.00
_cell.angle_gamma   90.00
#
_symmetry.space_group_name_H-M   'P 1'
#
loop_
_entity.id
_entity.type
_entity.pdbx_description
1 polymer ?
#
loop_
_entity_poly.entity_id
_entity_poly.type
_entity_poly.pdbx_seq_one_letter_code
_entity_poly.pdbx_strand_id
1 'polypeptide(L)'
;MTSLTHNRRFVFQGNLNRLLSDAKRFPPSSNPCQKCAQRKRACICSQITKGVGRTQVYEIEELSETKSILNELRDSLDDVDMEKWSVHTKLLDVTSLTGKHISEITVNVNGRNEAGVEFVTNAWIKMYEILEFYKILDLIAPNLKTSGGKISSFHISECPGAFIAALNHNIKVKNERAELHWLATSLNPYYEGNNHNEVLAEDILFRETYPNWIVGFDGSGNITKSGNIEYIWDHISRPSRHNKGKTPTLVDIVTADGSFNCQHDPNNQENLTASLKFSETICALGLLRVGGCFILKMFTMFEESSLSIMALLSLCFKRLEVYKPTFSKCSSSEVYVVCMEFNGITSILLSTLCKFVDLYARQSDSRSQKEKTAIIPKEWITSAFRAEFVECSKMFTQAQCRFLRTSMQQYGANLDENPLYKQKREFAKEFIKKYEIQGIKPESRLVKYMAYTNQVLTGKDTSSLFHVQKRAILDLKNRKEYKSDYDELQKERKRPRDALYITANETEANTHTESVNKIIDFAKRYKIELSKSDKKDIRISFLPSIVEDLLSDLRSQKYLRENWFSVGRISPSDFKMSFFVSNDILYDVTALRTYLNSALPLCTESDALLVGSSSGEALSDISLPPSAVAVELAMVIKKYSDIGKYKYYLEISGSQQFPAICIFKRHNVHGSLIHVQSKHTDSATTSIEYSGTYELQIILGGFVGDGTIDLCFEYNYDEMLKQSQPYKSLITELGDSPLKRSCDFIFCDVENFGSHHREVVHGEISTKHVLVAQLVQAMTCIADGGDLIIRMSTVYTRFTVGIIVVLSSVFQSVHLYQPEAVSPWTQKVYIVCQGYKEDTVCRHFTQCLWDALCLHKKSNVDVLQTLRPLYFTQIARELWNFNTTLLYNHFEDLVLHTKPPNVSNVQTICKRFLQDHNLLEIFYPQPLLDASNMQMPSVSKEEEEIKTLKRPLEEPDSPALTLSPVDENHSPIWSSDEE
;
A
#
# COMPACT_ATOMS: atom_id res chain seq x y z
N MET A 1 -35.94 11.71 26.37
CA MET A 1 -35.20 11.36 25.13
C MET A 1 -35.84 11.85 23.83
N THR A 2 -37.14 12.17 23.76
CA THR A 2 -37.72 12.90 22.60
C THR A 2 -37.06 14.26 22.36
N SER A 3 -36.52 14.92 23.40
CA SER A 3 -35.70 16.14 23.27
C SER A 3 -34.24 15.92 22.80
N LEU A 4 -33.74 14.67 22.72
CA LEU A 4 -32.36 14.37 22.28
C LEU A 4 -32.21 14.31 20.75
N THR A 5 -33.32 14.27 20.00
CA THR A 5 -33.30 14.07 18.53
C THR A 5 -33.42 15.37 17.72
N HIS A 6 -34.03 16.42 18.27
CA HIS A 6 -34.26 17.67 17.53
C HIS A 6 -32.97 18.47 17.26
N ASN A 7 -31.95 18.38 18.13
CA ASN A 7 -30.71 19.16 18.00
C ASN A 7 -29.58 18.49 17.19
N ARG A 8 -29.84 17.33 16.57
CA ARG A 8 -28.84 16.56 15.80
C ARG A 8 -29.12 16.54 14.30
N ARG A 9 -30.14 17.25 13.84
CA ARG A 9 -30.64 17.21 12.47
C ARG A 9 -31.03 18.60 11.98
N PHE A 10 -30.62 18.95 10.78
CA PHE A 10 -31.04 20.16 10.08
C PHE A 10 -31.71 19.79 8.75
N VAL A 11 -32.87 20.39 8.46
CA VAL A 11 -33.67 20.10 7.26
C VAL A 11 -33.71 21.34 6.37
N PHE A 12 -33.14 21.24 5.17
CA PHE A 12 -33.21 22.31 4.17
C PHE A 12 -34.63 22.35 3.57
N GLN A 13 -35.28 23.51 3.65
CA GLN A 13 -36.59 23.75 3.02
C GLN A 13 -36.41 24.25 1.59
N GLY A 14 -35.32 24.97 1.31
CA GLY A 14 -34.93 25.42 -0.02
C GLY A 14 -34.53 24.27 -0.95
N ASN A 15 -35.13 24.25 -2.14
CA ASN A 15 -34.85 23.24 -3.16
C ASN A 15 -34.36 23.90 -4.46
N LEU A 16 -33.23 23.42 -4.99
CA LEU A 16 -32.59 23.96 -6.20
C LEU A 16 -32.83 23.11 -7.47
N ASN A 17 -33.72 22.11 -7.45
CA ASN A 17 -33.99 21.24 -8.62
C ASN A 17 -34.42 22.01 -9.87
N ARG A 18 -35.08 23.17 -9.71
CA ARG A 18 -35.53 24.02 -10.83
C ARG A 18 -34.52 25.10 -11.23
N LEU A 19 -33.39 25.21 -10.54
CA LEU A 19 -32.41 26.28 -10.72
C LEU A 19 -31.93 26.38 -12.18
N LEU A 20 -31.55 25.26 -12.80
CA LEU A 20 -31.07 25.24 -14.19
C LEU A 20 -32.15 25.58 -15.24
N SER A 21 -33.42 25.61 -14.84
CA SER A 21 -34.55 25.99 -15.70
C SER A 21 -34.94 27.47 -15.54
N ASP A 22 -34.36 28.18 -14.57
CA ASP A 22 -34.57 29.61 -14.38
C ASP A 22 -33.84 30.39 -15.47
N ALA A 23 -34.58 30.82 -16.50
CA ALA A 23 -34.02 31.55 -17.63
C ALA A 23 -33.38 32.91 -17.25
N LYS A 24 -33.71 33.48 -16.08
CA LYS A 24 -33.06 34.71 -15.60
C LYS A 24 -31.65 34.44 -15.07
N ARG A 25 -31.46 33.31 -14.39
CA ARG A 25 -30.15 32.89 -13.85
C ARG A 25 -29.31 32.10 -14.85
N PHE A 26 -29.96 31.31 -15.70
CA PHE A 26 -29.35 30.46 -16.73
C PHE A 26 -29.95 30.79 -18.11
N PRO A 27 -29.54 31.93 -18.71
CA PRO A 27 -30.03 32.29 -20.03
C PRO A 27 -29.61 31.24 -21.07
N PRO A 28 -30.47 30.93 -22.07
CA PRO A 28 -30.13 30.04 -23.16
C PRO A 28 -28.87 30.49 -23.89
N SER A 29 -28.07 29.53 -24.33
CA SER A 29 -26.88 29.75 -25.15
C SER A 29 -27.33 30.34 -26.49
N SER A 30 -26.64 31.40 -26.93
CA SER A 30 -26.92 32.05 -28.22
C SER A 30 -26.90 31.07 -29.39
N ASN A 31 -25.93 30.15 -29.39
CA ASN A 31 -25.83 29.04 -30.32
C ASN A 31 -26.08 27.71 -29.59
N PRO A 32 -27.25 27.07 -29.76
CA PRO A 32 -27.53 25.79 -29.10
C PRO A 32 -26.64 24.68 -29.66
N CYS A 33 -26.10 23.81 -28.80
CA CYS A 33 -25.30 22.68 -29.25
C CYS A 33 -26.17 21.64 -29.97
N GLN A 34 -25.55 20.86 -30.86
CA GLN A 34 -26.24 19.86 -31.69
C GLN A 34 -27.13 18.91 -30.86
N LYS A 35 -26.63 18.42 -29.71
CA LYS A 35 -27.38 17.52 -28.82
C LYS A 35 -28.63 18.17 -28.22
N CYS A 36 -28.57 19.45 -27.86
CA CYS A 36 -29.72 20.18 -27.29
C CYS A 36 -30.74 20.54 -28.38
N ALA A 37 -30.28 20.92 -29.57
CA ALA A 37 -31.13 21.16 -30.73
C ALA A 37 -31.91 19.89 -31.12
N GLN A 38 -31.22 18.74 -31.20
CA GLN A 38 -31.85 17.44 -31.47
C GLN A 38 -32.92 17.06 -30.44
N ARG A 39 -32.67 17.36 -29.16
CA ARG A 39 -33.61 17.08 -28.05
C ARG A 39 -34.66 18.17 -27.84
N LYS A 40 -34.73 19.19 -28.71
CA LYS A 40 -35.67 20.32 -28.65
C LYS A 40 -35.76 20.98 -27.27
N ARG A 41 -34.62 21.19 -26.60
CA ARG A 41 -34.55 21.84 -25.28
C ARG A 41 -33.67 23.09 -25.30
N ALA A 42 -33.97 24.05 -24.42
CA ALA A 42 -33.14 25.22 -24.20
C ALA A 42 -31.70 24.79 -23.82
N CYS A 43 -30.70 25.34 -24.52
CA CYS A 43 -29.31 24.94 -24.34
C CYS A 43 -28.64 25.82 -23.28
N ILE A 44 -28.25 25.28 -22.14
CA ILE A 44 -27.47 26.01 -21.11
C ILE A 44 -25.99 25.60 -21.06
N CYS A 45 -25.52 24.82 -22.05
CA CYS A 45 -24.18 24.24 -22.04
C CYS A 45 -23.06 25.28 -21.95
N SER A 46 -23.21 26.45 -22.59
CA SER A 46 -22.23 27.53 -22.48
C SER A 46 -22.15 28.11 -21.07
N GLN A 47 -23.27 28.23 -20.36
CA GLN A 47 -23.29 28.77 -18.99
C GLN A 47 -22.59 27.80 -18.04
N ILE A 48 -22.87 26.50 -18.17
CA ILE A 48 -22.22 25.47 -17.35
C ILE A 48 -20.71 25.46 -17.57
N THR A 49 -20.27 25.48 -18.84
CA THR A 49 -18.84 25.41 -19.19
C THR A 49 -18.06 26.65 -18.76
N LYS A 50 -18.72 27.83 -18.73
CA LYS A 50 -18.14 29.09 -18.27
C LYS A 50 -18.25 29.30 -16.76
N GLY A 51 -19.12 28.57 -16.06
CA GLY A 51 -19.34 28.71 -14.62
C GLY A 51 -18.49 27.77 -13.77
N VAL A 52 -18.59 26.45 -14.02
CA VAL A 52 -17.96 25.42 -13.19
C VAL A 52 -16.44 25.54 -13.21
N GLY A 53 -15.82 25.77 -12.04
CA GLY A 53 -14.36 25.84 -11.91
C GLY A 53 -13.72 27.05 -12.61
N ARG A 54 -14.48 28.15 -12.80
CA ARG A 54 -14.02 29.33 -13.55
C ARG A 54 -14.08 30.65 -12.77
N THR A 55 -14.86 30.72 -11.70
CA THR A 55 -14.97 31.91 -10.85
C THR A 55 -13.99 31.83 -9.69
N GLN A 56 -13.59 32.98 -9.14
CA GLN A 56 -12.76 33.01 -7.94
C GLN A 56 -13.51 32.42 -6.74
N VAL A 57 -12.77 31.79 -5.83
CA VAL A 57 -13.29 31.38 -4.52
C VAL A 57 -13.82 32.62 -3.78
N TYR A 58 -14.96 32.47 -3.11
CA TYR A 58 -15.62 33.54 -2.37
C TYR A 58 -15.85 33.14 -0.92
N GLU A 59 -15.74 34.10 -0.02
CA GLU A 59 -15.92 33.86 1.41
C GLU A 59 -17.40 33.90 1.82
N ILE A 60 -17.72 33.18 2.89
CA ILE A 60 -19.03 33.21 3.55
C ILE A 60 -18.88 34.05 4.82
N GLU A 61 -18.92 35.37 4.64
CA GLU A 61 -18.68 36.36 5.72
C GLU A 61 -19.50 36.07 6.99
N GLU A 62 -20.74 35.58 6.85
CA GLU A 62 -21.64 35.27 7.97
C GLU A 62 -21.15 34.15 8.89
N LEU A 63 -20.15 33.37 8.46
CA LEU A 63 -19.56 32.25 9.20
C LEU A 63 -18.16 32.57 9.75
N SER A 64 -17.56 33.71 9.40
CA SER A 64 -16.20 34.07 9.80
C SER A 64 -16.02 34.09 11.32
N GLU A 65 -16.92 34.76 12.04
CA GLU A 65 -16.90 34.80 13.51
C GLU A 65 -17.10 33.41 14.13
N THR A 66 -18.01 32.60 13.57
CA THR A 66 -18.28 31.23 14.06
C THR A 66 -17.05 30.33 13.89
N LYS A 67 -16.32 30.48 12.78
CA LYS A 67 -15.05 29.79 12.52
C LYS A 67 -13.96 30.21 13.51
N SER A 68 -13.81 31.52 13.78
CA SER A 68 -12.84 32.03 14.77
C SER A 68 -13.08 31.44 16.16
N ILE A 69 -14.33 31.50 16.64
CA ILE A 69 -14.70 30.99 17.97
C ILE A 69 -14.41 29.50 18.11
N LEU A 70 -14.70 28.70 17.08
CA LEU A 70 -14.43 27.26 17.14
C LEU A 70 -12.93 26.97 17.12
N ASN A 71 -12.16 27.70 16.31
CA ASN A 71 -10.71 27.53 16.22
C ASN A 71 -10.03 27.91 17.54
N GLU A 72 -10.36 29.08 18.11
CA GLU A 72 -9.83 29.51 19.42
C GLU A 72 -10.08 28.47 20.53
N LEU A 73 -11.26 27.83 20.51
CA LEU A 73 -11.59 26.78 21.46
C LEU A 73 -10.80 25.50 21.22
N ARG A 74 -10.48 25.15 19.97
CA ARG A 74 -9.64 24.00 19.65
C ARG A 74 -8.19 24.25 19.99
N ASP A 75 -7.69 25.43 19.68
CA ASP A 75 -6.31 25.85 19.96
C ASP A 75 -6.03 25.82 21.46
N SER A 76 -7.04 26.06 22.30
CA SER A 76 -6.92 25.89 23.76
C SER A 76 -6.68 24.45 24.23
N LEU A 77 -6.77 23.46 23.34
CA LEU A 77 -6.44 22.05 23.59
C LEU A 77 -5.04 21.67 23.07
N ASP A 78 -4.30 22.57 22.42
CA ASP A 78 -3.01 22.24 21.78
C ASP A 78 -1.94 21.74 22.77
N ASP A 79 -1.97 22.26 24.00
CA ASP A 79 -1.05 21.86 25.08
C ASP A 79 -1.61 20.72 25.97
N VAL A 80 -2.83 20.26 25.69
CA VAL A 80 -3.46 19.17 26.45
C VAL A 80 -2.98 17.83 25.88
N ASP A 81 -2.48 16.97 26.77
CA ASP A 81 -2.11 15.59 26.45
C ASP A 81 -3.29 14.86 25.76
N MET A 82 -3.06 14.41 24.53
CA MET A 82 -4.11 13.85 23.69
C MET A 82 -4.67 12.54 24.24
N GLU A 83 -3.85 11.73 24.91
CA GLU A 83 -4.28 10.45 25.49
C GLU A 83 -5.16 10.70 26.71
N LYS A 84 -4.71 11.56 27.63
CA LYS A 84 -5.51 11.95 28.80
C LYS A 84 -6.82 12.60 28.40
N TRP A 85 -6.81 13.45 27.37
CA TRP A 85 -8.01 14.05 26.81
C TRP A 85 -8.95 13.00 26.18
N SER A 86 -8.39 12.01 25.47
CA SER A 86 -9.16 10.91 24.88
C SER A 86 -9.85 10.08 25.96
N VAL A 87 -9.13 9.68 27.01
CA VAL A 87 -9.67 8.94 28.16
C VAL A 87 -10.79 9.73 28.83
N HIS A 88 -10.56 11.02 29.12
CA HIS A 88 -11.56 11.90 29.72
C HIS A 88 -12.83 12.00 28.87
N THR A 89 -12.68 12.29 27.58
CA THR A 89 -13.84 12.44 26.69
C THR A 89 -14.57 11.12 26.45
N LYS A 90 -13.88 9.98 26.49
CA LYS A 90 -14.48 8.64 26.43
C LYS A 90 -15.23 8.29 27.72
N LEU A 91 -14.74 8.69 28.89
CA LEU A 91 -15.46 8.55 30.15
C LEU A 91 -16.80 9.30 30.10
N LEU A 92 -16.81 10.52 29.56
CA LEU A 92 -18.01 11.35 29.38
C LEU A 92 -18.93 10.88 28.24
N ASP A 93 -18.45 10.05 27.32
CA ASP A 93 -19.24 9.56 26.19
C ASP A 93 -20.19 8.43 26.61
N VAL A 94 -21.48 8.76 26.70
CA VAL A 94 -22.57 7.83 27.03
C VAL A 94 -22.69 6.67 26.03
N THR A 95 -22.16 6.80 24.82
CA THR A 95 -22.30 5.80 23.75
C THR A 95 -21.28 4.68 23.81
N SER A 96 -20.19 4.86 24.56
CA SER A 96 -18.98 4.01 24.56
C SER A 96 -19.20 2.51 24.83
N LEU A 97 -20.24 2.10 25.57
CA LEU A 97 -20.53 0.67 25.81
C LEU A 97 -21.44 0.03 24.76
N THR A 98 -22.01 0.79 23.82
CA THR A 98 -23.03 0.25 22.92
C THR A 98 -22.47 -0.76 21.93
N GLY A 99 -21.27 -0.52 21.38
CA GLY A 99 -20.61 -1.48 20.48
C GLY A 99 -20.40 -2.83 21.16
N LYS A 100 -19.96 -2.82 22.43
CA LYS A 100 -19.81 -4.03 23.24
C LYS A 100 -21.15 -4.77 23.40
N HIS A 101 -22.21 -4.06 23.78
CA HIS A 101 -23.54 -4.66 23.94
C HIS A 101 -24.10 -5.21 22.61
N ILE A 102 -23.78 -4.59 21.46
CA ILE A 102 -24.15 -5.12 20.14
C ILE A 102 -23.36 -6.40 19.84
N SER A 103 -22.06 -6.45 20.16
CA SER A 103 -21.24 -7.66 19.97
C SER A 103 -21.64 -8.84 20.86
N GLU A 104 -22.39 -8.60 21.95
CA GLU A 104 -22.96 -9.64 22.83
C GLU A 104 -24.25 -10.27 22.28
N ILE A 105 -24.85 -9.70 21.22
CA ILE A 105 -26.00 -10.29 20.55
C ILE A 105 -25.53 -11.58 19.88
N THR A 106 -26.18 -12.71 20.20
CA THR A 106 -25.82 -14.03 19.66
C THR A 106 -27.02 -14.71 19.00
N VAL A 107 -26.72 -15.65 18.09
CA VAL A 107 -27.69 -16.54 17.45
C VAL A 107 -27.29 -17.99 17.72
N ASN A 108 -28.27 -18.87 17.94
CA ASN A 108 -28.00 -20.29 18.13
C ASN A 108 -27.93 -21.01 16.77
N VAL A 109 -26.78 -21.61 16.48
CA VAL A 109 -26.50 -22.35 15.24
C VAL A 109 -26.02 -23.74 15.63
N ASN A 110 -26.80 -24.77 15.31
CA ASN A 110 -26.49 -26.16 15.63
C ASN A 110 -26.11 -26.40 17.11
N GLY A 111 -26.79 -25.72 18.04
CA GLY A 111 -26.55 -25.83 19.48
C GLY A 111 -25.37 -25.01 20.02
N ARG A 112 -24.68 -24.23 19.16
CA ARG A 112 -23.61 -23.30 19.56
C ARG A 112 -24.10 -21.86 19.43
N ASN A 113 -23.70 -21.00 20.38
CA ASN A 113 -23.97 -19.57 20.28
C ASN A 113 -22.87 -18.92 19.44
N GLU A 114 -23.27 -18.26 18.36
CA GLU A 114 -22.38 -17.48 17.50
C GLU A 114 -22.75 -16.00 17.53
N ALA A 115 -21.80 -15.12 17.22
CA ALA A 115 -22.03 -13.67 17.14
C ALA A 115 -23.16 -13.34 16.16
N GLY A 116 -24.21 -12.68 16.61
CA GLY A 116 -25.39 -12.37 15.82
C GLY A 116 -25.19 -11.20 14.86
N VAL A 117 -24.24 -10.30 15.13
CA VAL A 117 -24.00 -9.10 14.32
C VAL A 117 -22.61 -9.17 13.71
N GLU A 118 -22.52 -8.95 12.41
CA GLU A 118 -21.25 -8.94 11.69
C GLU A 118 -20.56 -7.58 11.77
N PHE A 119 -19.23 -7.61 11.87
CA PHE A 119 -18.36 -6.46 11.63
C PHE A 119 -18.69 -5.18 12.43
N VAL A 120 -18.97 -5.34 13.73
CA VAL A 120 -19.38 -4.25 14.62
C VAL A 120 -18.23 -3.29 14.86
N THR A 121 -18.35 -2.09 14.29
CA THR A 121 -17.47 -0.93 14.49
C THR A 121 -18.32 0.33 14.71
N ASN A 122 -17.72 1.44 15.14
CA ASN A 122 -18.46 2.71 15.25
C ASN A 122 -19.06 3.17 13.90
N ALA A 123 -18.34 2.97 12.80
CA ALA A 123 -18.84 3.29 11.47
C ALA A 123 -20.08 2.43 11.12
N TRP A 124 -20.05 1.14 11.47
CA TRP A 124 -21.21 0.24 11.32
C TRP A 124 -22.43 0.79 12.07
N ILE A 125 -22.25 1.21 13.33
CA ILE A 125 -23.36 1.71 14.17
C ILE A 125 -23.92 3.02 13.63
N LYS A 126 -23.06 3.95 13.17
CA LYS A 126 -23.49 5.20 12.51
C LYS A 126 -24.36 4.91 11.30
N MET A 127 -23.91 4.01 10.42
CA MET A 127 -24.65 3.65 9.22
C MET A 127 -25.97 2.98 9.54
N TYR A 128 -25.98 2.01 10.46
CA TYR A 128 -27.21 1.34 10.89
C TYR A 128 -28.23 2.32 11.49
N GLU A 129 -27.76 3.27 12.30
CA GLU A 129 -28.58 4.36 12.85
C GLU A 129 -29.18 5.22 11.72
N ILE A 130 -28.39 5.64 10.74
CA ILE A 130 -28.87 6.45 9.60
C ILE A 130 -29.94 5.69 8.81
N LEU A 131 -29.68 4.42 8.49
CA LEU A 131 -30.60 3.56 7.73
C LEU A 131 -31.96 3.46 8.40
N GLU A 132 -31.98 3.24 9.71
CA GLU A 132 -33.21 3.08 10.49
C GLU A 132 -33.89 4.41 10.84
N PHE A 133 -33.13 5.47 11.10
CA PHE A 133 -33.69 6.79 11.39
C PHE A 133 -34.42 7.38 10.17
N TYR A 134 -33.82 7.27 8.99
CA TYR A 134 -34.41 7.78 7.75
C TYR A 134 -35.32 6.78 7.05
N LYS A 135 -35.38 5.53 7.55
CA LYS A 135 -36.11 4.42 6.93
C LYS A 135 -35.77 4.29 5.45
N ILE A 136 -34.46 4.28 5.15
CA ILE A 136 -33.94 4.32 3.77
C ILE A 136 -34.52 3.21 2.91
N LEU A 137 -34.67 1.99 3.45
CA LEU A 137 -35.25 0.88 2.68
C LEU A 137 -36.72 1.10 2.32
N ASP A 138 -37.49 1.85 3.12
CA ASP A 138 -38.88 2.19 2.78
C ASP A 138 -38.93 3.23 1.66
N LEU A 139 -37.97 4.17 1.64
CA LEU A 139 -37.81 5.16 0.56
C LEU A 139 -37.39 4.52 -0.76
N ILE A 140 -36.45 3.57 -0.71
CA ILE A 140 -36.00 2.79 -1.87
C ILE A 140 -37.13 1.89 -2.39
N ALA A 141 -38.00 1.41 -1.49
CA ALA A 141 -39.12 0.51 -1.74
C ALA A 141 -38.74 -0.73 -2.58
N PRO A 142 -37.72 -1.51 -2.16
CA PRO A 142 -37.35 -2.73 -2.88
C PRO A 142 -38.52 -3.72 -2.85
N ASN A 143 -38.70 -4.49 -3.93
CA ASN A 143 -39.74 -5.52 -3.99
C ASN A 143 -39.37 -6.73 -3.13
N LEU A 144 -39.41 -6.56 -1.81
CA LEU A 144 -39.07 -7.59 -0.82
C LEU A 144 -40.11 -8.73 -0.78
N LYS A 145 -41.33 -8.49 -1.28
CA LYS A 145 -42.50 -9.36 -1.06
C LYS A 145 -42.57 -10.58 -1.98
N THR A 146 -42.02 -10.53 -3.20
CA THR A 146 -42.24 -11.61 -4.20
C THR A 146 -41.00 -12.45 -4.54
N SER A 147 -39.80 -12.05 -4.10
CA SER A 147 -38.57 -12.80 -4.41
C SER A 147 -37.40 -12.51 -3.45
N GLY A 148 -37.68 -12.12 -2.19
CA GLY A 148 -36.64 -11.61 -1.28
C GLY A 148 -36.27 -10.15 -1.55
N GLY A 149 -36.36 -9.69 -2.79
CA GLY A 149 -36.00 -8.34 -3.22
C GLY A 149 -34.49 -8.18 -3.40
N LYS A 150 -34.09 -7.33 -4.35
CA LYS A 150 -32.70 -7.02 -4.65
C LYS A 150 -32.44 -5.55 -4.41
N ILE A 151 -31.35 -5.24 -3.73
CA ILE A 151 -30.89 -3.88 -3.47
C ILE A 151 -29.50 -3.76 -4.05
N SER A 152 -29.28 -2.70 -4.82
CA SER A 152 -28.00 -2.37 -5.43
C SER A 152 -27.36 -1.19 -4.72
N SER A 153 -26.08 -1.29 -4.36
CA SER A 153 -25.37 -0.21 -3.67
C SER A 153 -23.94 -0.01 -4.18
N PHE A 154 -23.45 1.23 -4.07
CA PHE A 154 -22.04 1.55 -4.30
C PHE A 154 -21.47 2.31 -3.11
N HIS A 155 -20.29 1.92 -2.64
CA HIS A 155 -19.67 2.51 -1.46
C HIS A 155 -18.32 3.14 -1.82
N ILE A 156 -18.14 4.42 -1.51
CA ILE A 156 -16.97 5.21 -1.88
C ILE A 156 -16.11 5.47 -0.64
N SER A 157 -14.80 5.25 -0.77
CA SER A 157 -13.83 5.39 0.33
C SER A 157 -14.15 4.47 1.51
N GLU A 158 -14.53 3.23 1.21
CA GLU A 158 -15.28 2.37 2.13
C GLU A 158 -14.42 1.47 3.04
N CYS A 159 -13.11 1.30 2.78
CA CYS A 159 -12.30 0.45 3.64
C CYS A 159 -12.42 0.89 5.11
N PRO A 160 -12.63 -0.05 6.07
CA PRO A 160 -12.54 -1.50 5.90
C PRO A 160 -13.85 -2.23 5.53
N GLY A 161 -14.97 -1.54 5.29
CA GLY A 161 -16.22 -2.16 4.83
C GLY A 161 -17.42 -2.05 5.77
N ALA A 162 -17.38 -1.14 6.73
CA ALA A 162 -18.36 -1.07 7.82
C ALA A 162 -19.77 -0.68 7.36
N PHE A 163 -19.91 0.24 6.39
CA PHE A 163 -21.21 0.64 5.89
C PHE A 163 -21.82 -0.45 5.00
N ILE A 164 -20.98 -1.20 4.27
CA ILE A 164 -21.44 -2.37 3.49
C ILE A 164 -22.03 -3.43 4.43
N ALA A 165 -21.30 -3.77 5.50
CA ALA A 165 -21.74 -4.76 6.48
C ALA A 165 -23.02 -4.29 7.21
N ALA A 166 -23.11 -3.01 7.59
CA ALA A 166 -24.31 -2.46 8.24
C ALA A 166 -25.53 -2.50 7.31
N LEU A 167 -25.36 -2.18 6.02
CA LEU A 167 -26.43 -2.27 5.03
C LEU A 167 -26.87 -3.70 4.80
N ASN A 168 -25.92 -4.65 4.65
CA ASN A 168 -26.24 -6.07 4.52
C ASN A 168 -27.03 -6.56 5.73
N HIS A 169 -26.55 -6.26 6.95
CA HIS A 169 -27.22 -6.62 8.19
C HIS A 169 -28.65 -6.05 8.27
N ASN A 170 -28.82 -4.76 7.97
CA ASN A 170 -30.15 -4.11 7.97
C ASN A 170 -31.15 -4.78 7.01
N ILE A 171 -30.67 -5.17 5.84
CA ILE A 171 -31.48 -5.87 4.82
C ILE A 171 -31.86 -7.26 5.33
N LYS A 172 -30.90 -8.01 5.88
CA LYS A 172 -31.09 -9.40 6.33
C LYS A 172 -31.99 -9.52 7.55
N VAL A 173 -31.97 -8.54 8.46
CA VAL A 173 -32.92 -8.46 9.59
C VAL A 173 -34.37 -8.32 9.09
N LYS A 174 -34.61 -7.52 8.04
CA LYS A 174 -35.96 -7.30 7.50
C LYS A 174 -36.43 -8.44 6.61
N ASN A 175 -35.54 -9.03 5.84
CA ASN A 175 -35.83 -10.17 4.98
C ASN A 175 -34.54 -10.97 4.71
N GLU A 176 -34.42 -12.13 5.33
CA GLU A 176 -33.27 -13.02 5.19
C GLU A 176 -32.98 -13.40 3.72
N ARG A 177 -34.04 -13.48 2.89
CA ARG A 177 -33.94 -13.84 1.46
C ARG A 177 -33.56 -12.67 0.55
N ALA A 178 -33.53 -11.45 1.07
CA ALA A 178 -33.13 -10.28 0.29
C ALA A 178 -31.65 -10.34 -0.09
N GLU A 179 -31.31 -9.90 -1.30
CA GLU A 179 -29.94 -9.89 -1.80
C GLU A 179 -29.41 -8.46 -1.88
N LEU A 180 -28.22 -8.24 -1.33
CA LEU A 180 -27.45 -7.02 -1.52
C LEU A 180 -26.43 -7.25 -2.64
N HIS A 181 -26.64 -6.58 -3.77
CA HIS A 181 -25.66 -6.47 -4.84
C HIS A 181 -24.84 -5.21 -4.59
N TRP A 182 -23.61 -5.34 -4.12
CA TRP A 182 -22.78 -4.20 -3.78
C TRP A 182 -21.47 -4.21 -4.55
N LEU A 183 -20.97 -3.01 -4.82
CA LEU A 183 -19.63 -2.74 -5.33
C LEU A 183 -19.03 -1.59 -4.51
N ALA A 184 -17.72 -1.49 -4.46
CA ALA A 184 -17.06 -0.45 -3.69
C ALA A 184 -15.76 0.03 -4.32
N THR A 185 -15.30 1.21 -3.91
CA THR A 185 -13.95 1.71 -4.17
C THR A 185 -13.37 2.30 -2.88
N SER A 186 -12.06 2.19 -2.72
CA SER A 186 -11.29 2.85 -1.67
C SER A 186 -9.85 2.96 -2.15
N LEU A 187 -9.01 3.76 -1.48
CA LEU A 187 -7.58 3.67 -1.70
C LEU A 187 -7.14 2.22 -1.52
N ASN A 188 -6.54 1.65 -2.56
CA ASN A 188 -6.12 0.25 -2.57
C ASN A 188 -5.00 0.06 -1.53
N PRO A 189 -5.21 -0.78 -0.48
CA PRO A 189 -4.25 -0.96 0.60
C PRO A 189 -2.94 -1.61 0.12
N TYR A 190 -2.97 -2.23 -1.06
CA TYR A 190 -1.81 -2.89 -1.66
C TYR A 190 -1.17 -2.05 -2.77
N TYR A 191 -1.64 -0.84 -3.10
CA TYR A 191 -1.07 -0.04 -4.18
C TYR A 191 0.08 0.85 -3.69
N GLU A 192 1.29 0.52 -4.13
CA GLU A 192 2.54 1.08 -3.60
C GLU A 192 2.73 2.59 -3.88
N GLY A 193 1.97 3.15 -4.83
CA GLY A 193 2.00 4.59 -5.12
C GLY A 193 1.06 5.45 -4.28
N ASN A 194 0.27 4.84 -3.38
CA ASN A 194 -0.58 5.58 -2.46
C ASN A 194 0.22 6.16 -1.28
N ASN A 195 -0.33 7.17 -0.62
CA ASN A 195 0.29 7.78 0.55
C ASN A 195 0.00 6.94 1.80
N HIS A 196 1.02 6.40 2.47
CA HIS A 196 0.83 5.57 3.68
C HIS A 196 0.19 6.33 4.85
N ASN A 197 0.23 7.67 4.83
CA ASN A 197 -0.44 8.52 5.82
C ASN A 197 -1.95 8.69 5.57
N GLU A 198 -2.45 8.27 4.41
CA GLU A 198 -3.86 8.37 4.01
C GLU A 198 -4.52 6.99 3.88
N VAL A 199 -3.76 5.97 3.49
CA VAL A 199 -4.26 4.60 3.30
C VAL A 199 -4.52 3.91 4.64
N LEU A 200 -5.67 3.26 4.74
CA LEU A 200 -6.01 2.37 5.84
C LEU A 200 -5.35 1.00 5.66
N ALA A 201 -4.82 0.45 6.75
CA ALA A 201 -4.15 -0.87 6.74
C ALA A 201 -5.14 -2.03 6.90
N GLU A 202 -6.38 -1.71 7.28
CA GLU A 202 -7.49 -2.62 7.46
C GLU A 202 -8.04 -3.06 6.10
N ASP A 203 -7.82 -4.33 5.76
CA ASP A 203 -8.03 -4.88 4.42
C ASP A 203 -8.98 -6.07 4.41
N ILE A 204 -9.57 -6.45 5.55
CA ILE A 204 -10.35 -7.68 5.68
C ILE A 204 -11.47 -7.84 4.65
N LEU A 205 -12.43 -6.92 4.56
CA LEU A 205 -13.50 -7.06 3.58
C LEU A 205 -12.94 -6.94 2.16
N PHE A 206 -11.94 -6.06 1.96
CA PHE A 206 -11.25 -5.88 0.68
C PHE A 206 -10.64 -7.18 0.16
N ARG A 207 -9.92 -7.92 1.01
CA ARG A 207 -9.30 -9.20 0.71
C ARG A 207 -10.33 -10.28 0.42
N GLU A 208 -11.30 -10.48 1.31
CA GLU A 208 -12.28 -11.57 1.24
C GLU A 208 -13.26 -11.41 0.06
N THR A 209 -13.48 -10.17 -0.39
CA THR A 209 -14.46 -9.86 -1.42
C THR A 209 -13.87 -9.07 -2.59
N TYR A 210 -12.57 -9.25 -2.87
CA TYR A 210 -11.81 -8.51 -3.89
C TYR A 210 -12.53 -8.27 -5.23
N PRO A 211 -13.29 -9.23 -5.82
CA PRO A 211 -14.04 -8.99 -7.06
C PRO A 211 -15.08 -7.86 -7.00
N ASN A 212 -15.54 -7.47 -5.81
CA ASN A 212 -16.50 -6.38 -5.61
C ASN A 212 -15.83 -5.00 -5.53
N TRP A 213 -14.49 -4.94 -5.49
CA TRP A 213 -13.73 -3.69 -5.34
C TRP A 213 -13.22 -3.18 -6.69
N ILE A 214 -13.73 -2.03 -7.12
CA ILE A 214 -13.29 -1.35 -8.34
C ILE A 214 -12.09 -0.46 -8.01
N VAL A 215 -10.88 -0.96 -8.26
CA VAL A 215 -9.61 -0.25 -7.93
C VAL A 215 -9.23 0.89 -8.88
N GLY A 216 -10.12 1.29 -9.79
CA GLY A 216 -9.87 2.34 -10.78
C GLY A 216 -9.00 1.92 -11.96
N PHE A 217 -8.76 2.87 -12.88
CA PHE A 217 -7.98 2.65 -14.10
C PHE A 217 -6.49 2.44 -13.84
N ASP A 218 -5.95 3.08 -12.80
CA ASP A 218 -4.53 3.00 -12.43
C ASP A 218 -4.25 2.03 -11.26
N GLY A 219 -5.28 1.36 -10.75
CA GLY A 219 -5.19 0.42 -9.63
C GLY A 219 -5.02 1.06 -8.25
N SER A 220 -5.00 2.39 -8.14
CA SER A 220 -4.82 3.11 -6.87
C SER A 220 -6.09 3.20 -6.03
N GLY A 221 -7.26 3.11 -6.66
CA GLY A 221 -8.56 3.36 -6.05
C GLY A 221 -8.79 4.83 -5.63
N ASN A 222 -7.90 5.73 -6.02
CA ASN A 222 -8.01 7.15 -5.69
C ASN A 222 -9.06 7.85 -6.55
N ILE A 223 -10.19 8.20 -5.93
CA ILE A 223 -11.31 8.86 -6.60
C ILE A 223 -11.08 10.35 -6.87
N THR A 224 -10.02 10.98 -6.33
CA THR A 224 -9.66 12.37 -6.69
C THR A 224 -9.03 12.49 -8.08
N LYS A 225 -8.94 11.36 -8.80
CA LYS A 225 -8.58 11.30 -10.22
C LYS A 225 -9.82 11.03 -11.05
N SER A 226 -10.12 11.93 -11.99
CA SER A 226 -11.28 11.84 -12.87
C SER A 226 -11.31 10.53 -13.67
N GLY A 227 -10.14 10.04 -14.11
CA GLY A 227 -10.02 8.77 -14.83
C GLY A 227 -10.48 7.56 -14.03
N ASN A 228 -10.32 7.56 -12.70
CA ASN A 228 -10.82 6.50 -11.83
C ASN A 228 -12.35 6.59 -11.64
N ILE A 229 -12.90 7.80 -11.55
CA ILE A 229 -14.36 8.00 -11.55
C ILE A 229 -14.98 7.52 -12.86
N GLU A 230 -14.41 7.89 -14.00
CA GLU A 230 -14.91 7.45 -15.31
C GLU A 230 -14.81 5.92 -15.47
N TYR A 231 -13.72 5.32 -14.98
CA TYR A 231 -13.56 3.87 -14.96
C TYR A 231 -14.69 3.19 -14.17
N ILE A 232 -15.04 3.71 -12.99
CA ILE A 232 -16.15 3.20 -12.18
C ILE A 232 -17.48 3.31 -12.95
N TRP A 233 -17.76 4.46 -13.56
CA TRP A 233 -18.98 4.64 -14.36
C TRP A 233 -19.04 3.71 -15.57
N ASP A 234 -17.93 3.46 -16.24
CA ASP A 234 -17.85 2.53 -17.37
C ASP A 234 -18.10 1.07 -16.96
N HIS A 235 -17.83 0.69 -15.70
CA HIS A 235 -18.15 -0.64 -15.19
C HIS A 235 -19.63 -0.79 -14.83
N ILE A 236 -20.27 0.28 -14.36
CA ILE A 236 -21.59 0.20 -13.71
C ILE A 236 -22.69 0.87 -14.53
N SER A 237 -22.54 2.16 -14.83
CA SER A 237 -23.65 3.02 -15.30
C SER A 237 -23.61 3.32 -16.80
N ARG A 238 -22.52 3.02 -17.51
CA ARG A 238 -22.35 3.27 -18.95
C ARG A 238 -22.12 1.99 -19.73
N PRO A 239 -22.64 1.85 -20.96
CA PRO A 239 -22.25 0.77 -21.85
C PRO A 239 -20.75 0.87 -22.18
N SER A 240 -19.98 -0.18 -21.91
CA SER A 240 -18.54 -0.22 -22.15
C SER A 240 -18.04 -1.64 -22.45
N ARG A 241 -16.72 -1.78 -22.66
CA ARG A 241 -16.07 -3.10 -22.78
C ARG A 241 -16.16 -3.94 -21.50
N HIS A 242 -16.32 -3.28 -20.34
CA HIS A 242 -16.28 -3.90 -19.01
C HIS A 242 -17.61 -4.54 -18.60
N ASN A 243 -18.70 -4.19 -19.28
CA ASN A 243 -20.03 -4.75 -19.05
C ASN A 243 -20.68 -5.22 -20.36
N LYS A 244 -19.89 -5.63 -21.36
CA LYS A 244 -20.40 -6.23 -22.60
C LYS A 244 -21.35 -7.39 -22.29
N GLY A 245 -22.56 -7.33 -22.84
CA GLY A 245 -23.60 -8.34 -22.63
C GLY A 245 -24.37 -8.21 -21.30
N LYS A 246 -24.07 -7.21 -20.47
CA LYS A 246 -24.83 -6.86 -19.25
C LYS A 246 -25.48 -5.48 -19.41
N THR A 247 -26.69 -5.31 -18.89
CA THR A 247 -27.36 -4.00 -18.88
C THR A 247 -26.75 -3.12 -17.80
N PRO A 248 -26.20 -1.93 -18.12
CA PRO A 248 -25.73 -0.98 -17.12
C PRO A 248 -26.86 -0.68 -16.13
N THR A 249 -26.58 -0.82 -14.84
CA THR A 249 -27.59 -0.71 -13.78
C THR A 249 -27.14 0.34 -12.79
N LEU A 250 -27.91 1.42 -12.71
CA LEU A 250 -27.73 2.45 -11.69
C LEU A 250 -28.13 1.90 -10.31
N VAL A 251 -27.45 2.38 -9.26
CA VAL A 251 -27.61 1.84 -7.90
C VAL A 251 -28.68 2.56 -7.09
N ASP A 252 -29.29 1.84 -6.14
CA ASP A 252 -30.29 2.37 -5.21
C ASP A 252 -29.67 3.32 -4.17
N ILE A 253 -28.53 2.93 -3.62
CA ILE A 253 -27.87 3.61 -2.50
C ILE A 253 -26.41 3.85 -2.86
N VAL A 254 -25.94 5.09 -2.64
CA VAL A 254 -24.51 5.39 -2.60
C VAL A 254 -24.14 5.87 -1.19
N THR A 255 -22.97 5.46 -0.72
CA THR A 255 -22.37 5.97 0.52
C THR A 255 -20.98 6.53 0.23
N ALA A 256 -20.55 7.50 1.04
CA ALA A 256 -19.21 8.06 1.03
C ALA A 256 -18.77 8.43 2.45
N ASP A 257 -17.86 7.65 3.03
CA ASP A 257 -17.32 7.84 4.40
C ASP A 257 -15.83 8.25 4.40
N GLY A 258 -15.32 8.77 3.28
CA GLY A 258 -13.89 9.03 3.12
C GLY A 258 -13.34 10.13 4.04
N SER A 259 -12.19 9.87 4.63
CA SER A 259 -11.37 10.86 5.33
C SER A 259 -9.94 10.35 5.38
N PHE A 260 -9.01 11.22 5.75
CA PHE A 260 -7.63 10.85 6.06
C PHE A 260 -7.14 11.63 7.28
N ASN A 261 -5.92 11.34 7.72
CA ASN A 261 -5.31 11.99 8.87
C ASN A 261 -5.06 13.49 8.61
N CYS A 262 -5.80 14.35 9.31
CA CYS A 262 -5.65 15.81 9.27
C CYS A 262 -5.04 16.40 10.56
N GLN A 263 -4.42 15.59 11.43
CA GLN A 263 -3.93 16.07 12.72
C GLN A 263 -2.78 17.09 12.66
N HIS A 264 -2.11 17.21 11.51
CA HIS A 264 -1.12 18.27 11.29
C HIS A 264 -1.78 19.65 11.13
N ASP A 265 -3.06 19.72 10.76
CA ASP A 265 -3.81 20.98 10.62
C ASP A 265 -5.32 20.75 10.89
N PRO A 266 -5.70 20.45 12.15
CA PRO A 266 -7.06 20.02 12.49
C PRO A 266 -8.12 21.10 12.23
N ASN A 267 -7.76 22.39 12.36
CA ASN A 267 -8.65 23.52 12.07
C ASN A 267 -9.01 23.64 10.59
N ASN A 268 -8.20 23.06 9.71
CA ASN A 268 -8.35 23.16 8.27
C ASN A 268 -8.85 21.85 7.62
N GLN A 269 -9.36 20.91 8.43
CA GLN A 269 -9.87 19.61 7.96
C GLN A 269 -10.87 19.73 6.79
N GLU A 270 -11.73 20.74 6.80
CA GLU A 270 -12.69 20.99 5.72
C GLU A 270 -12.01 21.26 4.39
N ASN A 271 -11.00 22.14 4.34
CA ASN A 271 -10.27 22.43 3.11
C ASN A 271 -9.38 21.26 2.68
N LEU A 272 -8.72 20.58 3.64
CA LEU A 272 -7.89 19.42 3.35
C LEU A 272 -8.70 18.32 2.67
N THR A 273 -9.91 18.04 3.16
CA THR A 273 -10.77 16.98 2.62
C THR A 273 -11.66 17.42 1.46
N ALA A 274 -11.70 18.70 1.11
CA ALA A 274 -12.61 19.26 0.10
C ALA A 274 -12.52 18.55 -1.27
N SER A 275 -11.30 18.26 -1.74
CA SER A 275 -11.09 17.57 -3.02
C SER A 275 -11.67 16.15 -3.01
N LEU A 276 -11.55 15.43 -1.89
CA LEU A 276 -12.15 14.13 -1.67
C LEU A 276 -13.68 14.24 -1.66
N LYS A 277 -14.26 15.13 -0.83
CA LYS A 277 -15.71 15.33 -0.73
C LYS A 277 -16.36 15.69 -2.06
N PHE A 278 -15.72 16.57 -2.83
CA PHE A 278 -16.16 16.94 -4.17
C PHE A 278 -16.15 15.72 -5.10
N SER A 279 -15.05 14.97 -5.12
CA SER A 279 -14.88 13.80 -5.99
C SER A 279 -15.85 12.66 -5.65
N GLU A 280 -16.11 12.41 -4.37
CA GLU A 280 -17.13 11.47 -3.88
C GLU A 280 -18.52 11.87 -4.37
N THR A 281 -18.86 13.16 -4.25
CA THR A 281 -20.13 13.71 -4.73
C THR A 281 -20.27 13.51 -6.24
N ILE A 282 -19.24 13.83 -7.03
CA ILE A 282 -19.29 13.66 -8.48
C ILE A 282 -19.47 12.18 -8.84
N CYS A 283 -18.66 11.30 -8.26
CA CYS A 283 -18.75 9.86 -8.49
C CYS A 283 -20.17 9.33 -8.20
N ALA A 284 -20.75 9.67 -7.04
CA ALA A 284 -22.09 9.26 -6.64
C ALA A 284 -23.18 9.69 -7.62
N LEU A 285 -23.13 10.95 -8.09
CA LEU A 285 -24.12 11.51 -9.02
C LEU A 285 -24.15 10.80 -10.38
N GLY A 286 -23.07 10.13 -10.78
CA GLY A 286 -23.01 9.31 -12.00
C GLY A 286 -23.41 7.85 -11.84
N LEU A 287 -23.74 7.42 -10.61
CA LEU A 287 -24.07 6.03 -10.26
C LEU A 287 -25.53 5.83 -9.84
N LEU A 288 -26.17 6.84 -9.27
CA LEU A 288 -27.50 6.73 -8.68
C LEU A 288 -28.62 6.61 -9.71
N ARG A 289 -29.61 5.76 -9.41
CA ARG A 289 -30.88 5.76 -10.12
C ARG A 289 -31.79 6.88 -9.64
N VAL A 290 -32.73 7.29 -10.48
CA VAL A 290 -33.81 8.19 -10.04
C VAL A 290 -34.57 7.55 -8.86
N GLY A 291 -34.81 8.35 -7.82
CA GLY A 291 -35.37 7.91 -6.54
C GLY A 291 -34.35 7.34 -5.54
N GLY A 292 -33.08 7.20 -5.92
CA GLY A 292 -32.03 6.67 -5.04
C GLY A 292 -31.62 7.62 -3.91
N CYS A 293 -30.81 7.10 -2.98
CA CYS A 293 -30.32 7.81 -1.79
C CYS A 293 -28.80 7.93 -1.79
N PHE A 294 -28.27 9.05 -1.30
CA PHE A 294 -26.84 9.27 -1.10
C PHE A 294 -26.56 9.72 0.33
N ILE A 295 -25.61 9.05 0.99
CA ILE A 295 -25.16 9.39 2.34
C ILE A 295 -23.69 9.81 2.25
N LEU A 296 -23.42 11.08 2.53
CA LEU A 296 -22.09 11.68 2.42
C LEU A 296 -21.62 12.20 3.78
N LYS A 297 -20.46 11.75 4.23
CA LYS A 297 -19.78 12.36 5.38
C LYS A 297 -19.17 13.71 5.02
N MET A 298 -19.44 14.69 5.86
CA MET A 298 -18.88 16.04 5.83
C MET A 298 -18.34 16.41 7.22
N PHE A 299 -17.60 17.53 7.30
CA PHE A 299 -17.04 18.04 8.54
C PHE A 299 -17.64 19.41 8.87
N THR A 300 -16.83 20.39 9.28
CA THR A 300 -17.27 21.78 9.29
C THR A 300 -17.69 22.19 7.88
N MET A 301 -18.58 23.19 7.83
CA MET A 301 -19.17 23.70 6.60
C MET A 301 -19.10 25.22 6.60
N PHE A 302 -17.87 25.76 6.56
CA PHE A 302 -17.60 27.20 6.55
C PHE A 302 -17.14 27.71 5.18
N GLU A 303 -16.71 26.82 4.31
CA GLU A 303 -16.00 27.17 3.09
C GLU A 303 -16.92 27.08 1.86
N GLU A 304 -16.50 27.77 0.79
CA GLU A 304 -17.18 27.75 -0.51
C GLU A 304 -17.37 26.32 -1.04
N SER A 305 -16.40 25.44 -0.81
CA SER A 305 -16.43 24.06 -1.29
C SER A 305 -17.63 23.29 -0.71
N SER A 306 -17.85 23.39 0.59
CA SER A 306 -18.99 22.79 1.29
C SER A 306 -20.31 23.37 0.81
N LEU A 307 -20.40 24.70 0.69
CA LEU A 307 -21.61 25.36 0.19
C LEU A 307 -21.95 24.93 -1.26
N SER A 308 -20.94 24.85 -2.11
CA SER A 308 -21.07 24.41 -3.51
C SER A 308 -21.48 22.95 -3.62
N ILE A 309 -20.90 22.05 -2.81
CA ILE A 309 -21.32 20.65 -2.73
C ILE A 309 -22.79 20.56 -2.28
N MET A 310 -23.18 21.27 -1.23
CA MET A 310 -24.56 21.28 -0.73
C MET A 310 -25.55 21.83 -1.76
N ALA A 311 -25.17 22.86 -2.51
CA ALA A 311 -25.99 23.42 -3.60
C ALA A 311 -26.15 22.42 -4.76
N LEU A 312 -25.08 21.71 -5.15
CA LEU A 312 -25.14 20.66 -6.16
C LEU A 312 -26.04 19.49 -5.70
N LEU A 313 -25.99 19.12 -4.43
CA LEU A 313 -26.87 18.09 -3.86
C LEU A 313 -28.33 18.55 -3.83
N SER A 314 -28.62 19.79 -3.39
CA SER A 314 -29.98 20.37 -3.43
C SER A 314 -30.52 20.50 -4.86
N LEU A 315 -29.64 20.63 -5.86
CA LEU A 315 -30.03 20.60 -7.27
C LEU A 315 -30.45 19.21 -7.74
N CYS A 316 -29.87 18.16 -7.18
CA CYS A 316 -30.00 16.79 -7.68
C CYS A 316 -30.96 15.91 -6.88
N PHE A 317 -31.32 16.27 -5.66
CA PHE A 317 -32.19 15.49 -4.78
C PHE A 317 -33.44 16.30 -4.39
N LYS A 318 -34.54 15.63 -4.05
CA LYS A 318 -35.75 16.34 -3.59
C LYS A 318 -35.61 16.83 -2.16
N ARG A 319 -34.94 16.04 -1.32
CA ARG A 319 -34.82 16.30 0.12
C ARG A 319 -33.37 16.15 0.55
N LEU A 320 -32.90 17.16 1.29
CA LEU A 320 -31.53 17.27 1.78
C LEU A 320 -31.56 17.55 3.28
N GLU A 321 -30.92 16.70 4.06
CA GLU A 321 -30.81 16.86 5.51
C GLU A 321 -29.36 16.67 5.95
N VAL A 322 -28.93 17.40 6.98
CA VAL A 322 -27.66 17.17 7.65
C VAL A 322 -27.95 16.55 9.00
N TYR A 323 -27.29 15.43 9.30
CA TYR A 323 -27.51 14.63 10.50
C TYR A 323 -26.19 14.35 11.20
N LYS A 324 -26.18 14.44 12.53
CA LYS A 324 -25.08 13.98 13.37
C LYS A 324 -25.51 12.72 14.14
N PRO A 325 -25.20 11.51 13.62
CA PRO A 325 -25.49 10.26 14.31
C PRO A 325 -24.99 10.25 15.74
N THR A 326 -25.54 9.37 16.55
CA THR A 326 -25.23 9.33 17.98
C THR A 326 -23.75 9.02 18.24
N PHE A 327 -23.18 8.15 17.41
CA PHE A 327 -21.78 7.70 17.45
C PHE A 327 -20.79 8.65 16.75
N SER A 328 -21.27 9.74 16.16
CA SER A 328 -20.38 10.82 15.74
C SER A 328 -20.07 11.69 16.96
N LYS A 329 -18.86 11.53 17.52
CA LYS A 329 -18.41 12.20 18.75
C LYS A 329 -18.82 13.68 18.78
N CYS A 330 -19.39 14.13 19.89
CA CYS A 330 -19.86 15.51 20.05
C CYS A 330 -18.72 16.56 19.96
N SER A 331 -17.49 16.17 20.29
CA SER A 331 -16.28 16.98 20.12
C SER A 331 -15.80 17.07 18.67
N SER A 332 -16.23 16.17 17.79
CA SER A 332 -15.82 16.15 16.38
C SER A 332 -16.78 16.95 15.49
N SER A 333 -16.27 17.42 14.36
CA SER A 333 -17.09 18.08 13.34
C SER A 333 -17.76 17.13 12.35
N GLU A 334 -17.62 15.82 12.54
CA GLU A 334 -18.24 14.83 11.67
C GLU A 334 -19.78 14.97 11.69
N VAL A 335 -20.36 15.11 10.51
CA VAL A 335 -21.79 15.10 10.20
C VAL A 335 -22.02 14.34 8.89
N TYR A 336 -23.25 13.94 8.62
CA TYR A 336 -23.66 13.21 7.42
C TYR A 336 -24.76 13.97 6.70
N VAL A 337 -24.52 14.25 5.42
CA VAL A 337 -25.53 14.77 4.50
C VAL A 337 -26.31 13.59 3.94
N VAL A 338 -27.60 13.53 4.25
CA VAL A 338 -28.52 12.49 3.77
C VAL A 338 -29.37 13.07 2.66
N CYS A 339 -29.09 12.63 1.44
CA CYS A 339 -29.77 13.06 0.22
C CYS A 339 -30.78 11.98 -0.19
N MET A 340 -32.05 12.37 -0.33
CA MET A 340 -33.14 11.42 -0.59
C MET A 340 -33.88 11.79 -1.88
N GLU A 341 -34.32 10.74 -2.58
CA GLU A 341 -35.05 10.82 -3.85
C GLU A 341 -34.27 11.60 -4.93
N PHE A 342 -33.21 10.98 -5.46
CA PHE A 342 -32.43 11.53 -6.58
C PHE A 342 -33.31 11.84 -7.79
N ASN A 343 -33.23 13.06 -8.31
CA ASN A 343 -33.97 13.52 -9.50
C ASN A 343 -33.16 13.44 -10.80
N GLY A 344 -31.87 13.09 -10.73
CA GLY A 344 -30.97 13.06 -11.86
C GLY A 344 -30.09 14.32 -12.00
N ILE A 345 -29.02 14.19 -12.78
CA ILE A 345 -28.12 15.28 -13.14
C ILE A 345 -28.02 15.38 -14.67
N THR A 346 -27.91 16.60 -15.20
CA THR A 346 -27.72 16.77 -16.64
C THR A 346 -26.32 16.29 -17.07
N SER A 347 -26.25 15.58 -18.20
CA SER A 347 -25.00 15.01 -18.71
C SER A 347 -23.89 16.05 -18.90
N ILE A 348 -24.25 17.28 -19.28
CA ILE A 348 -23.27 18.37 -19.47
C ILE A 348 -22.70 18.81 -18.12
N LEU A 349 -23.52 19.03 -17.09
CA LEU A 349 -23.06 19.43 -15.76
C LEU A 349 -22.16 18.36 -15.16
N LEU A 350 -22.59 17.09 -15.17
CA LEU A 350 -21.79 15.98 -14.65
C LEU A 350 -20.45 15.86 -15.38
N SER A 351 -20.43 15.96 -16.73
CA SER A 351 -19.20 15.88 -17.50
C SER A 351 -18.24 17.05 -17.24
N THR A 352 -18.75 18.26 -17.04
CA THR A 352 -17.93 19.43 -16.75
C THR A 352 -17.36 19.36 -15.32
N LEU A 353 -18.16 18.93 -14.35
CA LEU A 353 -17.69 18.71 -12.96
C LEU A 353 -16.62 17.61 -12.91
N CYS A 354 -16.82 16.49 -13.61
CA CYS A 354 -15.83 15.41 -13.68
C CYS A 354 -14.50 15.87 -14.28
N LYS A 355 -14.52 16.71 -15.33
CA LYS A 355 -13.30 17.31 -15.89
C LYS A 355 -12.61 18.28 -14.93
N PHE A 356 -13.37 18.87 -14.01
CA PHE A 356 -12.83 19.78 -13.01
C PHE A 356 -12.18 19.05 -11.82
N VAL A 357 -12.52 17.79 -11.56
CA VAL A 357 -11.95 16.98 -10.45
C VAL A 357 -10.42 17.05 -10.40
N ASP A 358 -9.73 16.75 -11.53
CA ASP A 358 -8.26 16.73 -11.54
C ASP A 358 -7.65 18.12 -11.33
N LEU A 359 -8.32 19.17 -11.82
CA LEU A 359 -7.86 20.55 -11.64
C LEU A 359 -8.06 20.99 -10.20
N TYR A 360 -9.20 20.66 -9.60
CA TYR A 360 -9.53 20.99 -8.22
C TYR A 360 -8.57 20.32 -7.24
N ALA A 361 -8.28 19.03 -7.43
CA ALA A 361 -7.31 18.31 -6.61
C ALA A 361 -5.91 18.95 -6.65
N ARG A 362 -5.44 19.40 -7.82
CA ARG A 362 -4.14 20.10 -7.95
C ARG A 362 -4.14 21.48 -7.31
N GLN A 363 -5.27 22.20 -7.36
CA GLN A 363 -5.41 23.51 -6.71
C GLN A 363 -5.35 23.40 -5.18
N SER A 364 -5.82 22.28 -4.60
CA SER A 364 -5.71 22.00 -3.17
C SER A 364 -4.26 21.95 -2.68
N ASP A 365 -3.33 21.51 -3.54
CA ASP A 365 -1.89 21.44 -3.24
C ASP A 365 -1.15 22.78 -3.47
N SER A 366 -1.78 23.76 -4.14
CA SER A 366 -1.15 25.05 -4.44
C SER A 366 -1.19 26.01 -3.24
N ARG A 367 -0.03 26.59 -2.92
CA ARG A 367 0.10 27.68 -1.92
C ARG A 367 -0.44 29.03 -2.45
N SER A 368 -0.69 29.16 -3.75
CA SER A 368 -1.16 30.40 -4.36
C SER A 368 -2.68 30.51 -4.33
N GLN A 369 -3.19 31.46 -3.54
CA GLN A 369 -4.62 31.74 -3.47
C GLN A 369 -5.19 32.27 -4.81
N LYS A 370 -4.35 32.87 -5.67
CA LYS A 370 -4.76 33.40 -6.99
C LYS A 370 -5.13 32.30 -7.99
N GLU A 371 -4.75 31.05 -7.73
CA GLU A 371 -4.99 29.91 -8.62
C GLU A 371 -6.23 29.10 -8.23
N LYS A 372 -6.86 29.40 -7.09
CA LYS A 372 -8.02 28.65 -6.60
C LYS A 372 -9.31 29.18 -7.23
N THR A 373 -10.09 28.28 -7.78
CA THR A 373 -11.40 28.57 -8.38
C THR A 373 -12.52 27.89 -7.61
N ALA A 374 -13.64 28.59 -7.45
CA ALA A 374 -14.87 28.06 -6.87
C ALA A 374 -15.42 26.89 -7.71
N ILE A 375 -16.07 25.93 -7.06
CA ILE A 375 -16.70 24.77 -7.74
C ILE A 375 -17.87 25.26 -8.61
N ILE A 376 -18.74 26.11 -8.05
CA ILE A 376 -19.81 26.79 -8.79
C ILE A 376 -19.81 28.30 -8.50
N PRO A 377 -20.29 29.13 -9.44
CA PRO A 377 -20.42 30.57 -9.23
C PRO A 377 -21.36 30.94 -8.07
N LYS A 378 -21.03 32.00 -7.34
CA LYS A 378 -21.84 32.54 -6.23
C LYS A 378 -23.27 32.88 -6.68
N GLU A 379 -23.44 33.30 -7.93
CA GLU A 379 -24.71 33.71 -8.53
C GLU A 379 -25.70 32.55 -8.71
N TRP A 380 -25.19 31.31 -8.73
CA TRP A 380 -26.02 30.10 -8.82
C TRP A 380 -26.70 29.80 -7.49
N ILE A 381 -26.19 30.35 -6.40
CA ILE A 381 -26.68 30.09 -5.05
C ILE A 381 -27.71 31.14 -4.68
N THR A 382 -28.94 30.71 -4.40
CA THR A 382 -29.99 31.62 -3.95
C THR A 382 -29.68 32.14 -2.54
N SER A 383 -30.07 33.37 -2.24
CA SER A 383 -29.90 33.96 -0.91
C SER A 383 -30.61 33.14 0.18
N ALA A 384 -31.77 32.58 -0.13
CA ALA A 384 -32.51 31.71 0.78
C ALA A 384 -31.71 30.44 1.12
N PHE A 385 -31.22 29.71 0.12
CA PHE A 385 -30.42 28.51 0.35
C PHE A 385 -29.10 28.81 1.09
N ARG A 386 -28.45 29.94 0.76
CA ARG A 386 -27.25 30.38 1.48
C ARG A 386 -27.55 30.65 2.97
N ALA A 387 -28.69 31.27 3.28
CA ALA A 387 -29.09 31.52 4.66
C ALA A 387 -29.32 30.20 5.44
N GLU A 388 -30.00 29.22 4.83
CA GLU A 388 -30.19 27.89 5.43
C GLU A 388 -28.85 27.18 5.68
N PHE A 389 -27.91 27.27 4.73
CA PHE A 389 -26.57 26.72 4.90
C PHE A 389 -25.85 27.35 6.10
N VAL A 390 -25.88 28.69 6.21
CA VAL A 390 -25.27 29.42 7.33
C VAL A 390 -25.89 29.01 8.67
N GLU A 391 -27.23 28.87 8.73
CA GLU A 391 -27.94 28.44 9.93
C GLU A 391 -27.56 27.00 10.33
N CYS A 392 -27.54 26.09 9.36
CA CYS A 392 -27.10 24.72 9.55
C CYS A 392 -25.69 24.65 10.15
N SER A 393 -24.73 25.36 9.55
CA SER A 393 -23.35 25.39 10.02
C SER A 393 -23.24 25.95 11.44
N LYS A 394 -23.93 27.07 11.73
CA LYS A 394 -23.96 27.64 13.08
C LYS A 394 -24.55 26.68 14.11
N MET A 395 -25.63 25.98 13.77
CA MET A 395 -26.28 25.02 14.69
C MET A 395 -25.32 23.93 15.15
N PHE A 396 -24.65 23.26 14.21
CA PHE A 396 -23.72 22.16 14.55
C PHE A 396 -22.46 22.66 15.25
N THR A 397 -21.91 23.81 14.86
CA THR A 397 -20.76 24.41 15.54
C THR A 397 -21.09 24.83 16.96
N GLN A 398 -22.25 25.46 17.20
CA GLN A 398 -22.67 25.83 18.55
C GLN A 398 -22.83 24.62 19.47
N ALA A 399 -23.35 23.51 18.94
CA ALA A 399 -23.44 22.24 19.68
C ALA A 399 -22.05 21.70 20.05
N GLN A 400 -21.10 21.72 19.10
CA GLN A 400 -19.71 21.32 19.34
C GLN A 400 -19.02 22.22 20.38
N CYS A 401 -19.13 23.55 20.24
CA CYS A 401 -18.55 24.49 21.19
C CYS A 401 -19.10 24.32 22.61
N ARG A 402 -20.40 24.06 22.75
CA ARG A 402 -21.02 23.79 24.05
C ARG A 402 -20.43 22.54 24.69
N PHE A 403 -20.33 21.45 23.91
CA PHE A 403 -19.74 20.20 24.39
C PHE A 403 -18.28 20.35 24.80
N LEU A 404 -17.45 20.99 23.98
CA LEU A 404 -16.04 21.22 24.26
C LEU A 404 -15.85 22.04 25.55
N ARG A 405 -16.58 23.17 25.71
CA ARG A 405 -16.53 23.98 26.94
C ARG A 405 -16.90 23.18 28.18
N THR A 406 -17.98 22.40 28.13
CA THR A 406 -18.39 21.54 29.26
C THR A 406 -17.33 20.49 29.58
N SER A 407 -16.79 19.83 28.56
CA SER A 407 -15.77 18.78 28.73
C SER A 407 -14.49 19.35 29.33
N MET A 408 -14.05 20.53 28.87
CA MET A 408 -12.88 21.23 29.40
C MET A 408 -13.07 21.67 30.85
N GLN A 409 -14.25 22.18 31.21
CA GLN A 409 -14.57 22.55 32.61
C GLN A 409 -14.47 21.36 33.58
N GLN A 410 -14.73 20.15 33.09
CA GLN A 410 -14.68 18.91 33.88
C GLN A 410 -13.30 18.23 33.81
N TYR A 411 -12.39 18.69 32.95
CA TYR A 411 -11.08 18.08 32.78
C TYR A 411 -10.24 18.26 34.04
N GLY A 412 -9.70 17.16 34.58
CA GLY A 412 -8.94 17.14 35.84
C GLY A 412 -9.79 17.12 37.11
N ALA A 413 -11.13 17.08 37.01
CA ALA A 413 -12.00 16.86 38.17
C ALA A 413 -12.09 15.36 38.50
N ASN A 414 -12.12 15.01 39.79
CA ASN A 414 -12.42 13.64 40.23
C ASN A 414 -13.92 13.35 40.07
N LEU A 415 -14.27 12.60 39.02
CA LEU A 415 -15.65 12.20 38.73
C LEU A 415 -15.94 10.81 39.31
N ASP A 416 -17.14 10.61 39.89
CA ASP A 416 -17.62 9.26 40.22
C ASP A 416 -18.03 8.53 38.93
N GLU A 417 -17.29 7.49 38.58
CA GLU A 417 -17.47 6.75 37.33
C GLU A 417 -18.72 5.84 37.36
N ASN A 418 -19.15 5.38 38.53
CA ASN A 418 -20.26 4.43 38.68
C ASN A 418 -21.57 4.89 38.01
N PRO A 419 -22.08 6.12 38.26
CA PRO A 419 -23.27 6.62 37.59
C PRO A 419 -23.07 6.78 36.08
N LEU A 420 -21.87 7.14 35.61
CA LEU A 420 -21.57 7.26 34.18
C LEU A 420 -21.66 5.89 33.50
N TYR A 421 -21.03 4.86 34.06
CA TYR A 421 -21.12 3.49 33.53
C TYR A 421 -22.54 2.91 33.59
N LYS A 422 -23.33 3.26 34.61
CA LYS A 422 -24.75 2.90 34.65
C LYS A 422 -25.52 3.52 33.48
N GLN A 423 -25.34 4.83 33.25
CA GLN A 423 -25.97 5.54 32.13
C GLN A 423 -25.54 4.97 30.77
N LYS A 424 -24.25 4.64 30.60
CA LYS A 424 -23.73 3.99 29.38
C LYS A 424 -24.43 2.67 29.09
N ARG A 425 -24.64 1.81 30.10
CA ARG A 425 -25.35 0.53 29.95
C ARG A 425 -26.84 0.71 29.64
N GLU A 426 -27.50 1.67 30.27
CA GLU A 426 -28.91 2.00 30.02
C GLU A 426 -29.09 2.52 28.59
N PHE A 427 -28.23 3.45 28.17
CA PHE A 427 -28.20 3.98 26.81
C PHE A 427 -28.03 2.87 25.77
N ALA A 428 -27.05 1.97 25.96
CA ALA A 428 -26.81 0.86 25.04
C ALA A 428 -28.06 -0.03 24.84
N LYS A 429 -28.74 -0.38 25.94
CA LYS A 429 -29.98 -1.19 25.89
C LYS A 429 -31.10 -0.46 25.17
N GLU A 430 -31.29 0.83 25.43
CA GLU A 430 -32.30 1.64 24.77
C GLU A 430 -32.00 1.83 23.29
N PHE A 431 -30.74 2.02 22.92
CA PHE A 431 -30.30 2.16 21.53
C PHE A 431 -30.61 0.91 20.71
N ILE A 432 -30.19 -0.26 21.20
CA ILE A 432 -30.46 -1.57 20.57
C ILE A 432 -31.96 -1.79 20.38
N LYS A 433 -32.75 -1.49 21.42
CA LYS A 433 -34.21 -1.61 21.37
C LYS A 433 -34.84 -0.65 20.36
N LYS A 434 -34.41 0.61 20.35
CA LYS A 434 -34.97 1.66 19.48
C LYS A 434 -34.77 1.36 18.00
N TYR A 435 -33.58 0.87 17.63
CA TYR A 435 -33.24 0.57 16.25
C TYR A 435 -33.43 -0.90 15.88
N GLU A 436 -34.06 -1.69 16.76
CA GLU A 436 -34.42 -3.10 16.53
C GLU A 436 -33.22 -3.95 16.05
N ILE A 437 -32.05 -3.75 16.66
CA ILE A 437 -30.84 -4.49 16.29
C ILE A 437 -30.99 -5.94 16.77
N GLN A 438 -30.93 -6.88 15.82
CA GLN A 438 -31.11 -8.32 16.05
C GLN A 438 -30.02 -9.11 15.34
N GLY A 439 -29.82 -10.36 15.73
CA GLY A 439 -28.83 -11.23 15.10
C GLY A 439 -29.30 -11.78 13.73
N ILE A 440 -28.36 -11.93 12.80
CA ILE A 440 -28.55 -12.61 11.51
C ILE A 440 -27.81 -13.95 11.51
N LYS A 441 -28.22 -14.87 10.62
CA LYS A 441 -27.55 -16.17 10.50
C LYS A 441 -26.15 -16.04 9.89
N PRO A 442 -25.18 -16.90 10.25
CA PRO A 442 -23.82 -16.86 9.72
C PRO A 442 -23.71 -16.85 8.20
N GLU A 443 -24.59 -17.57 7.51
CA GLU A 443 -24.60 -17.70 6.05
C GLU A 443 -25.01 -16.40 5.34
N SER A 444 -25.63 -15.48 6.08
CA SER A 444 -26.03 -14.16 5.58
C SER A 444 -24.94 -13.10 5.75
N ARG A 445 -23.85 -13.39 6.47
CA ARG A 445 -22.73 -12.47 6.69
C ARG A 445 -21.87 -12.34 5.43
N LEU A 446 -21.26 -11.17 5.23
CA LEU A 446 -20.33 -10.89 4.14
C LEU A 446 -18.97 -11.54 4.37
N VAL A 447 -18.50 -11.60 5.62
CA VAL A 447 -17.27 -12.31 6.01
C VAL A 447 -17.65 -13.53 6.83
N LYS A 448 -17.41 -14.72 6.26
CA LYS A 448 -17.95 -15.99 6.79
C LYS A 448 -17.13 -16.61 7.92
N TYR A 449 -15.81 -16.45 7.86
CA TYR A 449 -14.86 -17.25 8.66
C TYR A 449 -14.12 -16.47 9.74
N MET A 450 -14.55 -15.24 10.03
CA MET A 450 -13.94 -14.47 11.11
C MET A 450 -14.51 -14.95 12.45
N ALA A 451 -13.64 -15.28 13.39
CA ALA A 451 -14.02 -15.42 14.79
C ALA A 451 -14.37 -14.03 15.31
N TYR A 452 -15.62 -13.62 15.12
CA TYR A 452 -16.14 -12.41 15.73
C TYR A 452 -16.13 -12.61 17.23
N THR A 453 -15.24 -11.88 17.92
CA THR A 453 -15.17 -11.89 19.37
C THR A 453 -16.42 -11.23 19.95
N ASN A 454 -16.71 -11.47 21.23
CA ASN A 454 -17.76 -10.76 21.97
C ASN A 454 -17.35 -9.30 22.29
N GLN A 455 -16.50 -8.70 21.45
CA GLN A 455 -15.94 -7.37 21.61
C GLN A 455 -16.08 -6.59 20.29
N VAL A 456 -15.92 -5.27 20.38
CA VAL A 456 -15.89 -4.39 19.21
C VAL A 456 -14.62 -4.69 18.40
N LEU A 457 -14.76 -4.87 17.09
CA LEU A 457 -13.60 -5.08 16.24
C LEU A 457 -12.77 -3.80 16.17
N THR A 458 -11.46 -3.96 16.30
CA THR A 458 -10.46 -2.88 16.20
C THR A 458 -9.70 -2.95 14.88
N GLY A 459 -8.84 -1.96 14.61
CA GLY A 459 -7.88 -2.04 13.51
C GLY A 459 -6.98 -3.29 13.58
N LYS A 460 -6.70 -3.80 14.79
CA LYS A 460 -5.91 -5.03 15.00
C LYS A 460 -6.60 -6.26 14.43
N ASP A 461 -7.93 -6.30 14.51
CA ASP A 461 -8.73 -7.45 14.07
C ASP A 461 -8.99 -7.44 12.56
N THR A 462 -8.93 -6.26 11.93
CA THR A 462 -9.40 -6.04 10.56
C THR A 462 -8.29 -5.89 9.52
N SER A 463 -7.02 -5.98 9.95
CA SER A 463 -5.84 -5.95 9.09
C SER A 463 -5.20 -7.34 8.99
N SER A 464 -4.81 -7.75 7.77
CA SER A 464 -3.96 -8.93 7.53
C SER A 464 -2.58 -8.82 8.18
N LEU A 465 -2.15 -7.59 8.47
CA LEU A 465 -0.97 -7.40 9.28
C LEU A 465 -1.28 -7.64 10.75
N PHE A 466 -2.50 -7.57 11.28
CA PHE A 466 -2.74 -7.37 12.72
C PHE A 466 -2.18 -6.02 13.20
N HIS A 467 -2.00 -5.85 14.51
CA HIS A 467 -1.46 -4.63 15.06
C HIS A 467 0.01 -4.37 14.69
N VAL A 468 0.27 -3.34 13.87
CA VAL A 468 1.62 -2.81 13.63
C VAL A 468 1.76 -1.48 14.37
N GLN A 469 2.86 -1.33 15.11
CA GLN A 469 3.19 -0.04 15.71
C GLN A 469 3.51 0.99 14.61
N LYS A 470 3.07 2.23 14.83
CA LYS A 470 3.34 3.37 13.95
C LYS A 470 4.06 4.46 14.73
N ARG A 471 4.80 5.31 14.03
CA ARG A 471 5.40 6.52 14.60
C ARG A 471 4.34 7.42 15.24
N ALA A 472 4.54 7.78 16.50
CA ALA A 472 3.73 8.77 17.22
C ALA A 472 4.45 10.12 17.28
N ILE A 473 3.82 11.17 16.74
CA ILE A 473 4.27 12.57 16.87
C ILE A 473 3.17 13.31 17.61
N LEU A 474 3.40 13.60 18.89
CA LEU A 474 2.34 14.06 19.79
C LEU A 474 1.99 15.55 19.59
N ASP A 475 2.99 16.40 19.45
CA ASP A 475 2.78 17.85 19.38
C ASP A 475 2.38 18.33 17.97
N LEU A 476 1.60 19.40 17.90
CA LEU A 476 1.10 19.94 16.63
C LEU A 476 2.22 20.51 15.75
N LYS A 477 3.25 21.13 16.35
CA LYS A 477 4.35 21.76 15.62
C LYS A 477 5.14 20.73 14.82
N ASN A 478 5.59 19.65 15.46
CA ASN A 478 6.36 18.59 14.80
C ASN A 478 5.52 17.80 13.80
N ARG A 479 4.19 17.66 14.02
CA ARG A 479 3.28 17.10 13.00
C ARG A 479 3.23 17.95 11.73
N LYS A 480 3.22 19.29 11.87
CA LYS A 480 3.28 20.23 10.73
C LYS A 480 4.62 20.14 10.00
N GLU A 481 5.73 20.14 10.75
CA GLU A 481 7.08 20.00 10.21
C GLU A 481 7.22 18.68 9.44
N TYR A 482 6.84 17.55 10.04
CA TYR A 482 6.87 16.24 9.39
C TYR A 482 6.04 16.19 8.09
N LYS A 483 4.83 16.77 8.08
CA LYS A 483 4.02 16.83 6.85
C LYS A 483 4.72 17.65 5.76
N SER A 484 5.34 18.77 6.13
CA SER A 484 6.08 19.63 5.21
C SER A 484 7.29 18.89 4.62
N ASP A 485 8.09 18.25 5.49
CA ASP A 485 9.28 17.49 5.10
C ASP A 485 8.92 16.31 4.20
N TYR A 486 7.82 15.61 4.52
CA TYR A 486 7.30 14.53 3.69
C TYR A 486 6.94 15.02 2.28
N ASP A 487 6.18 16.12 2.18
CA ASP A 487 5.77 16.69 0.89
C ASP A 487 6.96 17.23 0.08
N GLU A 488 7.96 17.81 0.74
CA GLU A 488 9.20 18.25 0.13
C GLU A 488 10.01 17.07 -0.41
N LEU A 489 10.17 16.00 0.37
CA LEU A 489 10.82 14.77 -0.06
C LEU A 489 10.13 14.20 -1.31
N GLN A 490 8.79 14.10 -1.32
CA GLN A 490 8.07 13.60 -2.51
C GLN A 490 8.26 14.49 -3.75
N LYS A 491 8.47 15.80 -3.58
CA LYS A 491 8.79 16.71 -4.70
C LYS A 491 10.22 16.53 -5.17
N GLU A 492 11.19 16.41 -4.25
CA GLU A 492 12.60 16.20 -4.58
C GLU A 492 12.81 14.90 -5.37
N ARG A 493 12.16 13.80 -4.95
CA ARG A 493 12.23 12.49 -5.63
C ARG A 493 11.72 12.51 -7.06
N LYS A 494 10.79 13.42 -7.39
CA LYS A 494 10.24 13.57 -8.75
C LYS A 494 11.09 14.46 -9.66
N ARG A 495 12.10 15.15 -9.13
CA ARG A 495 12.99 15.93 -9.99
C ARG A 495 13.75 14.98 -10.91
N PRO A 496 13.89 15.30 -12.20
CA PRO A 496 14.68 14.50 -13.13
C PRO A 496 16.15 14.61 -12.73
N ARG A 497 16.57 13.74 -11.82
CA ARG A 497 17.95 13.36 -11.66
C ARG A 497 18.04 12.05 -12.44
N ASP A 498 19.02 11.90 -13.32
CA ASP A 498 19.37 10.57 -13.83
C ASP A 498 19.53 9.61 -12.65
N ALA A 499 19.40 8.30 -12.86
CA ALA A 499 19.49 7.32 -11.78
C ALA A 499 20.81 7.50 -11.01
N LEU A 500 20.80 8.31 -9.94
CA LEU A 500 22.01 8.61 -9.19
C LEU A 500 22.38 7.34 -8.42
N TYR A 501 23.62 6.93 -8.59
CA TYR A 501 24.17 5.75 -7.96
C TYR A 501 24.78 6.11 -6.59
N ILE A 502 24.78 5.11 -5.72
CA ILE A 502 25.52 5.09 -4.46
C ILE A 502 26.66 4.10 -4.65
N THR A 503 27.89 4.52 -4.39
CA THR A 503 29.10 3.71 -4.53
C THR A 503 29.89 3.73 -3.24
N ALA A 504 30.45 2.59 -2.85
CA ALA A 504 31.45 2.54 -1.79
C ALA A 504 32.76 3.16 -2.30
N ASN A 505 33.48 3.92 -1.47
CA ASN A 505 34.74 4.60 -1.84
C ASN A 505 35.73 4.64 -0.67
N GLU A 506 37.03 4.55 -1.01
CA GLU A 506 38.17 4.66 -0.09
C GLU A 506 38.58 6.11 0.22
N THR A 507 38.33 7.05 -0.70
CA THR A 507 38.74 8.47 -0.54
C THR A 507 37.72 9.26 0.28
N GLU A 508 38.20 10.18 1.13
CA GLU A 508 37.43 10.95 2.11
C GLU A 508 36.09 11.46 1.53
N ALA A 509 35.00 10.75 1.84
CA ALA A 509 33.66 11.22 1.53
C ALA A 509 33.42 12.51 2.32
N ASN A 510 33.20 13.63 1.63
CA ASN A 510 32.90 14.90 2.28
C ASN A 510 31.76 14.73 3.29
N THR A 511 32.00 15.14 4.53
CA THR A 511 31.08 15.00 5.65
C THR A 511 29.94 16.04 5.60
N HIS A 512 28.72 15.51 5.68
CA HIS A 512 27.45 16.07 6.16
C HIS A 512 26.97 17.44 5.72
N THR A 513 25.84 17.41 5.01
CA THR A 513 24.87 18.51 5.00
C THR A 513 24.05 18.51 6.29
N GLU A 514 23.73 19.70 6.83
CA GLU A 514 22.84 19.92 7.99
C GLU A 514 21.52 19.12 7.91
N SER A 515 20.99 18.90 6.70
CA SER A 515 19.77 18.13 6.44
C SER A 515 19.87 16.66 6.87
N VAL A 516 21.03 16.01 6.71
CA VAL A 516 21.22 14.59 7.07
C VAL A 516 21.14 14.42 8.58
N ASN A 517 21.82 15.29 9.34
CA ASN A 517 21.76 15.26 10.81
C ASN A 517 20.34 15.49 11.33
N LYS A 518 19.59 16.43 10.73
CA LYS A 518 18.17 16.65 11.08
C LYS A 518 17.31 15.41 10.88
N ILE A 519 17.50 14.69 9.77
CA ILE A 519 16.77 13.44 9.48
C ILE A 519 17.11 12.37 10.52
N ILE A 520 18.39 12.19 10.84
CA ILE A 520 18.85 11.21 11.83
C ILE A 520 18.29 11.54 13.22
N ASP A 521 18.38 12.79 13.65
CA ASP A 521 17.88 13.25 14.94
C ASP A 521 16.36 13.06 15.05
N PHE A 522 15.62 13.38 13.98
CA PHE A 522 14.18 13.18 13.91
C PHE A 522 13.81 11.68 14.02
N ALA A 523 14.45 10.83 13.21
CA ALA A 523 14.19 9.39 13.23
C ALA A 523 14.53 8.74 14.58
N LYS A 524 15.60 9.20 15.25
CA LYS A 524 15.96 8.75 16.61
C LYS A 524 14.99 9.24 17.68
N ARG A 525 14.50 10.48 17.57
CA ARG A 525 13.53 11.07 18.52
C ARG A 525 12.16 10.37 18.43
N TYR A 526 11.71 10.05 17.22
CA TYR A 526 10.41 9.44 16.95
C TYR A 526 10.54 8.00 16.46
N LYS A 527 11.43 7.24 17.12
CA LYS A 527 11.73 5.86 16.80
C LYS A 527 10.52 4.97 17.08
N ILE A 528 10.34 3.94 16.24
CA ILE A 528 9.34 2.90 16.45
C ILE A 528 9.94 1.79 17.31
N GLU A 529 9.21 1.32 18.31
CA GLU A 529 9.62 0.15 19.10
C GLU A 529 9.35 -1.13 18.30
N LEU A 530 10.35 -1.54 17.51
CA LEU A 530 10.31 -2.81 16.83
C LEU A 530 10.77 -3.94 17.76
N SER A 531 10.06 -5.07 17.73
CA SER A 531 10.59 -6.31 18.28
C SER A 531 11.89 -6.64 17.53
N LYS A 532 13.04 -6.45 18.17
CA LYS A 532 14.33 -6.78 17.57
C LYS A 532 14.36 -8.27 17.25
N SER A 533 14.32 -8.60 15.97
CA SER A 533 14.61 -9.95 15.49
C SER A 533 15.92 -9.87 14.74
N ASP A 534 16.94 -10.59 15.21
CA ASP A 534 18.22 -10.71 14.50
C ASP A 534 18.14 -11.71 13.33
N LYS A 535 16.97 -12.31 13.09
CA LYS A 535 16.76 -13.27 12.01
C LYS A 535 16.82 -12.56 10.66
N LYS A 536 17.91 -12.84 9.92
CA LYS A 536 18.08 -12.46 8.51
C LYS A 536 17.52 -13.51 7.54
N ASP A 537 16.76 -14.48 8.04
CA ASP A 537 16.07 -15.46 7.21
C ASP A 537 14.66 -15.80 7.70
N ILE A 538 13.79 -16.15 6.74
CA ILE A 538 12.45 -16.67 6.98
C ILE A 538 12.13 -17.80 5.99
N ARG A 539 11.30 -18.75 6.42
CA ARG A 539 10.71 -19.78 5.56
C ARG A 539 9.29 -19.38 5.22
N ILE A 540 8.99 -19.23 3.94
CA ILE A 540 7.64 -18.93 3.47
C ILE A 540 6.76 -20.17 3.66
N SER A 541 5.72 -20.04 4.47
CA SER A 541 4.82 -21.13 4.85
C SER A 541 3.36 -20.75 4.65
N PHE A 542 2.58 -21.66 4.05
CA PHE A 542 1.16 -21.44 3.75
C PHE A 542 0.28 -22.49 4.42
N LEU A 543 -1.00 -22.18 4.58
CA LEU A 543 -1.98 -23.16 5.01
C LEU A 543 -2.21 -24.13 3.84
N PRO A 544 -2.26 -25.45 4.08
CA PRO A 544 -2.44 -26.42 3.00
C PRO A 544 -3.64 -26.13 2.10
N SER A 545 -4.76 -25.68 2.68
CA SER A 545 -5.97 -25.31 1.93
C SER A 545 -5.74 -24.16 0.95
N ILE A 546 -4.95 -23.14 1.32
CA ILE A 546 -4.65 -21.98 0.46
C ILE A 546 -3.73 -22.41 -0.70
N VAL A 547 -2.78 -23.30 -0.44
CA VAL A 547 -1.91 -23.86 -1.49
C VAL A 547 -2.72 -24.71 -2.48
N GLU A 548 -3.64 -25.54 -1.99
CA GLU A 548 -4.54 -26.34 -2.83
C GLU A 548 -5.45 -25.45 -3.70
N ASP A 549 -6.03 -24.40 -3.12
CA ASP A 549 -6.85 -23.43 -3.85
C ASP A 549 -6.03 -22.67 -4.91
N LEU A 550 -4.80 -22.25 -4.58
CA LEU A 550 -3.90 -21.60 -5.53
C LEU A 550 -3.55 -22.54 -6.68
N LEU A 551 -3.14 -23.78 -6.40
CA LEU A 551 -2.81 -24.77 -7.41
C LEU A 551 -4.00 -25.08 -8.32
N SER A 552 -5.20 -25.21 -7.75
CA SER A 552 -6.45 -25.40 -8.50
C SER A 552 -6.72 -24.24 -9.48
N ASP A 553 -6.51 -23.00 -9.02
CA ASP A 553 -6.73 -21.80 -9.81
C ASP A 553 -5.65 -21.61 -10.89
N LEU A 554 -4.39 -21.95 -10.59
CA LEU A 554 -3.29 -21.95 -11.56
C LEU A 554 -3.48 -23.03 -12.64
N ARG A 555 -3.83 -24.26 -12.27
CA ARG A 555 -4.10 -25.37 -13.23
C ARG A 555 -5.24 -25.03 -14.17
N SER A 556 -6.28 -24.39 -13.65
CA SER A 556 -7.43 -23.96 -14.44
C SER A 556 -7.23 -22.59 -15.11
N GLN A 557 -6.04 -21.99 -15.01
CA GLN A 557 -5.67 -20.71 -15.62
C GLN A 557 -6.68 -19.58 -15.32
N LYS A 558 -7.20 -19.51 -14.08
CA LYS A 558 -8.17 -18.47 -13.71
C LYS A 558 -7.62 -17.05 -13.88
N TYR A 559 -6.30 -16.88 -13.79
CA TYR A 559 -5.63 -15.60 -14.04
C TYR A 559 -5.94 -14.98 -15.41
N LEU A 560 -6.22 -15.80 -16.44
CA LEU A 560 -6.66 -15.34 -17.77
C LEU A 560 -8.14 -14.93 -17.79
N ARG A 561 -8.99 -15.68 -17.08
CA ARG A 561 -10.46 -15.50 -17.12
C ARG A 561 -10.94 -14.38 -16.21
N GLU A 562 -10.23 -14.17 -15.11
CA GLU A 562 -10.57 -13.19 -14.08
C GLU A 562 -9.66 -11.96 -14.08
N ASN A 563 -8.73 -11.84 -15.04
CA ASN A 563 -7.78 -10.73 -15.17
C ASN A 563 -7.02 -10.42 -13.87
N TRP A 564 -6.30 -11.41 -13.32
CA TRP A 564 -5.55 -11.22 -12.06
C TRP A 564 -4.47 -10.14 -12.14
N PHE A 565 -3.96 -9.88 -13.34
CA PHE A 565 -2.89 -8.93 -13.57
C PHE A 565 -3.41 -7.49 -13.47
N SER A 566 -3.17 -6.84 -12.33
CA SER A 566 -3.42 -5.40 -12.20
C SER A 566 -2.33 -4.63 -12.94
N VAL A 567 -2.74 -3.61 -13.69
CA VAL A 567 -1.83 -2.80 -14.52
C VAL A 567 -1.94 -1.34 -14.15
N GLY A 568 -0.82 -0.62 -14.24
CA GLY A 568 -0.76 0.81 -13.93
C GLY A 568 0.60 1.40 -14.27
N ARG A 569 0.79 2.68 -14.01
CA ARG A 569 2.08 3.36 -14.19
C ARG A 569 2.67 3.64 -12.83
N ILE A 570 3.82 3.03 -12.53
CA ILE A 570 4.58 3.32 -11.33
C ILE A 570 6.07 3.40 -11.67
N SER A 571 6.63 4.60 -11.55
CA SER A 571 8.08 4.78 -11.56
C SER A 571 8.67 4.52 -10.16
N PRO A 572 9.99 4.34 -10.02
CA PRO A 572 10.64 4.25 -8.71
C PRO A 572 10.29 5.43 -7.78
N SER A 573 10.25 6.66 -8.30
CA SER A 573 9.87 7.85 -7.52
C SER A 573 8.38 7.93 -7.14
N ASP A 574 7.51 7.16 -7.82
CA ASP A 574 6.10 7.07 -7.45
C ASP A 574 5.85 6.09 -6.30
N PHE A 575 6.81 5.22 -5.99
CA PHE A 575 6.71 4.28 -4.87
C PHE A 575 6.80 5.04 -3.55
N LYS A 576 5.74 4.98 -2.74
CA LYS A 576 5.61 5.72 -1.48
C LYS A 576 5.39 4.82 -0.27
N MET A 577 4.95 3.58 -0.51
CA MET A 577 4.64 2.65 0.55
C MET A 577 4.75 1.20 0.08
N SER A 578 4.88 0.28 1.01
CA SER A 578 4.63 -1.14 0.79
C SER A 578 3.85 -1.74 1.96
N PHE A 579 2.98 -2.70 1.64
CA PHE A 579 2.26 -3.48 2.64
C PHE A 579 3.17 -4.49 3.36
N PHE A 580 4.37 -4.75 2.82
CA PHE A 580 5.30 -5.77 3.29
C PHE A 580 6.49 -5.19 4.05
N VAL A 581 6.44 -3.94 4.52
CA VAL A 581 7.51 -3.30 5.32
C VAL A 581 6.97 -2.12 6.15
N SER A 582 7.68 -1.73 7.21
CA SER A 582 7.38 -0.51 7.96
C SER A 582 7.55 0.75 7.08
N ASN A 583 6.45 1.45 6.83
CA ASN A 583 6.44 2.64 5.97
C ASN A 583 7.11 3.86 6.61
N ASP A 584 7.18 3.91 7.94
CA ASP A 584 7.90 4.93 8.69
C ASP A 584 9.42 4.79 8.49
N ILE A 585 9.95 3.57 8.56
CA ILE A 585 11.40 3.31 8.32
C ILE A 585 11.71 3.45 6.83
N LEU A 586 10.79 3.04 5.96
CA LEU A 586 10.89 3.29 4.51
C LEU A 586 11.01 4.78 4.22
N TYR A 587 10.23 5.62 4.89
CA TYR A 587 10.39 7.06 4.80
C TYR A 587 11.79 7.52 5.24
N ASP A 588 12.26 7.09 6.41
CA ASP A 588 13.55 7.53 6.95
C ASP A 588 14.73 7.13 6.05
N VAL A 589 14.75 5.88 5.58
CA VAL A 589 15.78 5.37 4.65
C VAL A 589 15.71 6.11 3.31
N THR A 590 14.51 6.34 2.79
CA THR A 590 14.33 7.08 1.52
C THR A 590 14.83 8.52 1.67
N ALA A 591 14.51 9.18 2.78
CA ALA A 591 14.98 10.53 3.08
C ALA A 591 16.51 10.57 3.17
N LEU A 592 17.12 9.67 3.96
CA LEU A 592 18.58 9.59 4.07
C LEU A 592 19.24 9.38 2.70
N ARG A 593 18.84 8.36 1.92
CA ARG A 593 19.43 8.12 0.58
C ARG A 593 19.25 9.29 -0.39
N THR A 594 18.18 10.07 -0.24
CA THR A 594 17.92 11.24 -1.08
C THR A 594 18.91 12.37 -0.80
N TYR A 595 19.21 12.63 0.48
CA TYR A 595 20.05 13.75 0.90
C TYR A 595 21.51 13.38 1.18
N LEU A 596 21.84 12.08 1.31
CA LEU A 596 23.22 11.60 1.42
C LEU A 596 24.02 11.80 0.12
N ASN A 597 25.34 11.82 0.28
CA ASN A 597 26.28 11.81 -0.84
C ASN A 597 26.22 10.47 -1.59
N SER A 598 26.56 10.50 -2.89
CA SER A 598 26.62 9.30 -3.73
C SER A 598 27.82 8.40 -3.40
N ALA A 599 28.81 8.88 -2.66
CA ALA A 599 29.95 8.06 -2.24
C ALA A 599 29.85 7.78 -0.73
N LEU A 600 29.83 6.51 -0.35
CA LEU A 600 29.84 6.06 1.04
C LEU A 600 31.25 5.61 1.45
N PRO A 601 31.74 6.00 2.64
CA PRO A 601 33.04 5.55 3.16
C PRO A 601 33.03 4.05 3.47
N LEU A 602 34.18 3.37 3.41
CA LEU A 602 34.26 1.97 3.82
C LEU A 602 34.16 1.84 5.35
N CYS A 603 33.04 1.30 5.82
CA CYS A 603 32.71 1.24 7.25
C CYS A 603 32.59 -0.18 7.83
N THR A 604 32.40 -1.20 6.99
CA THR A 604 32.12 -2.58 7.41
C THR A 604 32.94 -3.62 6.64
N GLU A 605 33.02 -4.85 7.17
CA GLU A 605 33.65 -5.98 6.48
C GLU A 605 32.93 -6.31 5.15
N SER A 606 31.61 -6.17 5.12
CA SER A 606 30.81 -6.35 3.90
C SER A 606 31.13 -5.30 2.82
N ASP A 607 31.46 -4.05 3.21
CA ASP A 607 31.91 -3.03 2.26
C ASP A 607 33.31 -3.36 1.71
N ALA A 608 34.18 -3.89 2.56
CA ALA A 608 35.49 -4.38 2.14
C ALA A 608 35.36 -5.54 1.14
N LEU A 609 34.44 -6.49 1.36
CA LEU A 609 34.15 -7.55 0.38
C LEU A 609 33.62 -6.96 -0.93
N LEU A 610 32.71 -5.98 -0.87
CA LEU A 610 32.12 -5.37 -2.05
C LEU A 610 33.18 -4.70 -2.95
N VAL A 611 34.15 -3.99 -2.36
CA VAL A 611 35.18 -3.24 -3.10
C VAL A 611 36.44 -4.06 -3.38
N GLY A 612 36.84 -4.93 -2.46
CA GLY A 612 38.07 -5.70 -2.53
C GLY A 612 38.01 -6.96 -3.39
N SER A 613 36.81 -7.31 -3.86
CA SER A 613 36.59 -8.56 -4.58
C SER A 613 36.92 -8.47 -6.08
N SER A 614 37.39 -9.57 -6.64
CA SER A 614 37.74 -9.66 -8.06
C SER A 614 36.48 -9.66 -8.95
N SER A 615 36.61 -9.08 -10.15
CA SER A 615 35.56 -9.11 -11.19
C SER A 615 35.88 -10.18 -12.20
N GLY A 616 35.01 -11.20 -12.29
CA GLY A 616 35.17 -12.32 -13.22
C GLY A 616 36.44 -13.11 -12.95
N GLU A 617 36.32 -14.27 -12.29
CA GLU A 617 37.45 -15.09 -11.82
C GLU A 617 38.27 -15.79 -12.92
N ALA A 618 38.47 -15.12 -14.05
CA ALA A 618 39.46 -15.49 -15.02
C ALA A 618 40.84 -15.36 -14.37
N LEU A 619 41.49 -16.52 -14.15
CA LEU A 619 42.92 -16.68 -13.84
C LEU A 619 43.36 -16.55 -12.37
N SER A 620 42.48 -16.81 -11.39
CA SER A 620 42.65 -16.49 -9.95
C SER A 620 44.07 -16.60 -9.39
N ASP A 621 44.70 -15.44 -9.19
CA ASP A 621 45.68 -15.27 -8.13
C ASP A 621 44.99 -15.61 -6.79
N ILE A 622 45.43 -16.69 -6.14
CA ILE A 622 44.98 -17.12 -4.80
C ILE A 622 45.10 -16.01 -3.77
N SER A 623 45.97 -15.02 -4.02
CA SER A 623 46.15 -13.89 -3.13
C SER A 623 44.94 -12.95 -3.07
N LEU A 624 44.06 -12.96 -4.09
CA LEU A 624 42.87 -12.12 -4.19
C LEU A 624 41.60 -12.84 -3.71
N PRO A 625 40.69 -12.13 -3.01
CA PRO A 625 39.44 -12.72 -2.53
C PRO A 625 38.45 -12.97 -3.70
N PRO A 626 37.58 -14.00 -3.59
CA PRO A 626 36.48 -14.26 -4.52
C PRO A 626 35.55 -13.06 -4.67
N SER A 627 34.78 -13.02 -5.77
CA SER A 627 33.78 -11.96 -5.98
C SER A 627 32.79 -11.87 -4.81
N ALA A 628 32.34 -10.67 -4.43
CA ALA A 628 31.40 -10.51 -3.32
C ALA A 628 30.14 -11.37 -3.48
N VAL A 629 29.59 -11.45 -4.71
CA VAL A 629 28.40 -12.26 -4.99
C VAL A 629 28.71 -13.76 -4.92
N ALA A 630 29.93 -14.20 -5.26
CA ALA A 630 30.33 -15.59 -5.02
C ALA A 630 30.38 -15.90 -3.52
N VAL A 631 30.92 -14.99 -2.69
CA VAL A 631 30.92 -15.15 -1.22
C VAL A 631 29.48 -15.19 -0.68
N GLU A 632 28.61 -14.28 -1.13
CA GLU A 632 27.19 -14.28 -0.79
C GLU A 632 26.51 -15.61 -1.16
N LEU A 633 26.71 -16.12 -2.39
CA LEU A 633 26.15 -17.38 -2.86
C LEU A 633 26.70 -18.60 -2.10
N ALA A 634 28.00 -18.62 -1.79
CA ALA A 634 28.62 -19.67 -1.00
C ALA A 634 27.98 -19.77 0.40
N MET A 635 27.68 -18.63 1.04
CA MET A 635 26.96 -18.60 2.32
C MET A 635 25.54 -19.15 2.20
N VAL A 636 24.83 -18.80 1.11
CA VAL A 636 23.48 -19.31 0.84
C VAL A 636 23.51 -20.84 0.67
N ILE A 637 24.42 -21.34 -0.17
CA ILE A 637 24.59 -22.78 -0.41
C ILE A 637 24.93 -23.47 0.90
N LYS A 638 25.93 -23.00 1.64
CA LYS A 638 26.34 -23.58 2.92
C LYS A 638 25.20 -23.71 3.93
N LYS A 639 24.28 -22.74 3.97
CA LYS A 639 23.17 -22.71 4.93
C LYS A 639 22.03 -23.63 4.53
N TYR A 640 21.69 -23.71 3.24
CA TYR A 640 20.49 -24.40 2.78
C TYR A 640 20.76 -25.69 2.02
N SER A 641 21.98 -25.95 1.58
CA SER A 641 22.31 -27.04 0.67
C SER A 641 23.69 -27.64 0.94
N ASP A 642 23.95 -28.77 0.28
CA ASP A 642 25.29 -29.33 0.10
C ASP A 642 25.67 -29.22 -1.38
N ILE A 643 26.93 -28.86 -1.70
CA ILE A 643 27.43 -28.78 -3.07
C ILE A 643 27.51 -30.19 -3.68
N GLY A 644 27.87 -31.19 -2.88
CA GLY A 644 28.12 -32.56 -3.34
C GLY A 644 26.89 -33.27 -3.92
N LYS A 645 25.68 -32.73 -3.73
CA LYS A 645 24.45 -33.31 -4.29
C LYS A 645 24.20 -32.93 -5.76
N TYR A 646 24.84 -31.86 -6.24
CA TYR A 646 24.56 -31.31 -7.56
C TYR A 646 25.49 -31.92 -8.61
N LYS A 647 24.91 -32.38 -9.72
CA LYS A 647 25.68 -32.93 -10.85
C LYS A 647 25.73 -31.96 -12.02
N TYR A 648 24.68 -31.16 -12.17
CA TYR A 648 24.56 -30.19 -13.23
C TYR A 648 24.01 -28.86 -12.72
N TYR A 649 24.71 -27.76 -13.00
CA TYR A 649 24.25 -26.40 -12.67
C TYR A 649 23.98 -25.55 -13.91
N LEU A 650 23.07 -24.58 -13.76
CA LEU A 650 22.84 -23.53 -14.74
C LEU A 650 22.98 -22.17 -14.05
N GLU A 651 23.84 -21.32 -14.61
CA GLU A 651 23.88 -19.92 -14.22
C GLU A 651 23.13 -19.07 -15.25
N ILE A 652 22.26 -18.19 -14.79
CA ILE A 652 21.56 -17.20 -15.61
C ILE A 652 21.89 -15.81 -15.06
N SER A 653 22.84 -15.12 -15.67
CA SER A 653 23.39 -13.87 -15.12
C SER A 653 23.77 -12.85 -16.18
N GLY A 654 23.52 -11.58 -15.88
CA GLY A 654 24.05 -10.45 -16.66
C GLY A 654 25.33 -9.85 -16.06
N SER A 655 25.68 -10.23 -14.83
CA SER A 655 26.93 -9.83 -14.21
C SER A 655 28.10 -10.64 -14.78
N GLN A 656 29.26 -10.00 -14.95
CA GLN A 656 30.50 -10.69 -15.33
C GLN A 656 31.20 -11.34 -14.12
N GLN A 657 30.52 -11.50 -12.98
CA GLN A 657 31.10 -12.09 -11.77
C GLN A 657 31.04 -13.62 -11.74
N PHE A 658 30.07 -14.21 -12.42
CA PHE A 658 29.91 -15.65 -12.60
C PHE A 658 30.03 -16.49 -11.30
N PRO A 659 29.26 -16.18 -10.24
CA PRO A 659 29.43 -16.76 -8.90
C PRO A 659 29.14 -18.26 -8.83
N ALA A 660 28.16 -18.78 -9.58
CA ALA A 660 27.88 -20.21 -9.57
C ALA A 660 28.98 -20.96 -10.35
N ILE A 661 29.40 -20.42 -11.50
CA ILE A 661 30.54 -20.96 -12.26
C ILE A 661 31.80 -21.03 -11.40
N CYS A 662 32.10 -19.97 -10.66
CA CYS A 662 33.18 -19.92 -9.69
C CYS A 662 33.10 -21.10 -8.70
N ILE A 663 31.98 -21.27 -8.02
CA ILE A 663 31.86 -22.28 -6.95
C ILE A 663 31.88 -23.68 -7.56
N PHE A 664 31.01 -23.96 -8.52
CA PHE A 664 30.73 -25.33 -8.97
C PHE A 664 31.85 -25.97 -9.79
N LYS A 665 32.62 -25.19 -10.56
CA LYS A 665 33.79 -25.74 -11.28
C LYS A 665 34.83 -26.32 -10.34
N ARG A 666 35.06 -25.68 -9.19
CA ARG A 666 36.03 -26.12 -8.18
C ARG A 666 35.63 -27.41 -7.48
N HIS A 667 34.33 -27.75 -7.51
CA HIS A 667 33.78 -29.00 -6.99
C HIS A 667 33.55 -30.05 -8.08
N ASN A 668 34.16 -29.89 -9.25
CA ASN A 668 34.05 -30.83 -10.38
C ASN A 668 32.59 -31.08 -10.83
N VAL A 669 31.76 -30.03 -10.82
CA VAL A 669 30.38 -30.07 -11.28
C VAL A 669 30.29 -29.48 -12.68
N HIS A 670 29.53 -30.13 -13.57
CA HIS A 670 29.31 -29.67 -14.94
C HIS A 670 28.23 -28.59 -14.97
N GLY A 671 28.34 -27.60 -15.86
CA GLY A 671 27.29 -26.61 -15.97
C GLY A 671 27.25 -25.86 -17.28
N SER A 672 26.33 -24.92 -17.35
CA SER A 672 26.10 -24.07 -18.51
C SER A 672 25.78 -22.64 -18.09
N LEU A 673 25.91 -21.71 -19.04
CA LEU A 673 25.63 -20.29 -18.84
C LEU A 673 24.53 -19.82 -19.78
N ILE A 674 23.61 -19.03 -19.24
CA ILE A 674 22.78 -18.11 -20.01
C ILE A 674 23.23 -16.69 -19.64
N HIS A 675 23.97 -16.05 -20.53
CA HIS A 675 24.44 -14.69 -20.35
C HIS A 675 23.38 -13.68 -20.77
N VAL A 676 23.09 -12.71 -19.90
CA VAL A 676 22.10 -11.66 -20.15
C VAL A 676 22.81 -10.36 -20.52
N GLN A 677 22.65 -9.91 -21.76
CA GLN A 677 23.21 -8.63 -22.19
C GLN A 677 22.52 -7.46 -21.48
N SER A 678 23.31 -6.51 -20.97
CA SER A 678 22.81 -5.25 -20.39
C SER A 678 23.30 -4.04 -21.19
N LYS A 679 22.40 -3.08 -21.47
CA LYS A 679 22.75 -1.82 -22.17
C LYS A 679 23.55 -0.83 -21.31
N HIS A 680 23.69 -1.08 -20.02
CA HIS A 680 24.29 -0.18 -19.04
C HIS A 680 25.69 -0.62 -18.56
N THR A 681 26.43 -1.36 -19.39
CA THR A 681 27.87 -1.44 -19.20
C THR A 681 28.48 -0.08 -19.55
N ASP A 682 28.50 0.85 -18.59
CA ASP A 682 29.48 1.93 -18.64
C ASP A 682 30.84 1.25 -18.85
N SER A 683 31.58 1.69 -19.86
CA SER A 683 32.80 1.07 -20.39
C SER A 683 33.98 1.01 -19.40
N ALA A 684 33.74 1.25 -18.11
CA ALA A 684 34.72 1.33 -17.06
C ALA A 684 34.76 0.09 -16.14
N THR A 685 33.81 -0.85 -16.24
CA THR A 685 33.66 -1.97 -15.27
C THR A 685 33.57 -3.38 -15.86
N THR A 686 33.58 -3.56 -17.18
CA THR A 686 33.66 -4.91 -17.78
C THR A 686 35.11 -5.39 -17.78
N SER A 687 35.44 -6.33 -16.91
CA SER A 687 36.79 -6.90 -16.81
C SER A 687 37.04 -8.00 -17.84
N ILE A 688 35.99 -8.61 -18.39
CA ILE A 688 36.08 -9.68 -19.38
C ILE A 688 35.53 -9.17 -20.72
N GLU A 689 36.44 -8.97 -21.68
CA GLU A 689 36.11 -8.66 -23.06
C GLU A 689 35.95 -9.96 -23.86
N TYR A 690 34.88 -10.07 -24.64
CA TYR A 690 34.62 -11.19 -25.54
C TYR A 690 33.77 -10.71 -26.73
N SER A 691 33.87 -11.40 -27.87
CA SER A 691 33.20 -11.08 -29.13
C SER A 691 31.99 -11.94 -29.43
N GLY A 692 31.80 -13.04 -28.70
CA GLY A 692 30.63 -13.92 -28.81
C GLY A 692 30.61 -15.03 -27.76
N THR A 693 29.51 -15.80 -27.73
CA THR A 693 29.26 -16.85 -26.72
C THR A 693 30.31 -17.95 -26.69
N TYR A 694 30.88 -18.32 -27.82
CA TYR A 694 31.95 -19.32 -27.89
C TYR A 694 33.25 -18.83 -27.22
N GLU A 695 33.62 -17.56 -27.43
CA GLU A 695 34.80 -16.98 -26.78
C GLU A 695 34.57 -16.85 -25.27
N LEU A 696 33.38 -16.39 -24.87
CA LEU A 696 32.99 -16.36 -23.46
C LEU A 696 33.05 -17.75 -22.83
N GLN A 697 32.55 -18.78 -23.52
CA GLN A 697 32.63 -20.17 -23.05
C GLN A 697 34.08 -20.63 -22.87
N ILE A 698 35.00 -20.30 -23.78
CA ILE A 698 36.43 -20.62 -23.64
C ILE A 698 37.03 -19.92 -22.43
N ILE A 699 36.75 -18.62 -22.25
CA ILE A 699 37.26 -17.82 -21.13
C ILE A 699 36.81 -18.45 -19.80
N LEU A 700 35.52 -18.77 -19.69
CA LEU A 700 34.95 -19.43 -18.50
C LEU A 700 35.48 -20.85 -18.32
N GLY A 701 35.76 -21.55 -19.43
CA GLY A 701 36.46 -22.82 -19.45
C GLY A 701 37.85 -22.75 -18.79
N GLY A 702 38.52 -21.60 -18.86
CA GLY A 702 39.80 -21.32 -18.19
C GLY A 702 39.73 -20.98 -16.69
N PHE A 703 38.52 -20.83 -16.11
CA PHE A 703 38.38 -20.60 -14.67
C PHE A 703 38.88 -21.81 -13.87
N VAL A 704 39.35 -21.60 -12.65
CA VAL A 704 39.91 -22.65 -11.79
C VAL A 704 38.88 -23.74 -11.45
N GLY A 705 39.33 -25.00 -11.48
CA GLY A 705 38.54 -26.19 -11.19
C GLY A 705 38.33 -27.10 -12.41
N ASP A 706 38.08 -28.38 -12.15
CA ASP A 706 37.98 -29.42 -13.18
C ASP A 706 36.58 -29.54 -13.82
N GLY A 707 35.57 -28.88 -13.24
CA GLY A 707 34.21 -28.85 -13.81
C GLY A 707 34.15 -28.14 -15.17
N THR A 708 33.20 -28.51 -16.01
CA THR A 708 33.09 -27.99 -17.39
C THR A 708 32.01 -26.93 -17.56
N ILE A 709 32.16 -26.10 -18.60
CA ILE A 709 31.10 -25.23 -19.14
C ILE A 709 30.69 -25.78 -20.51
N ASP A 710 29.56 -26.47 -20.57
CA ASP A 710 29.18 -27.23 -21.75
C ASP A 710 28.49 -26.37 -22.81
N LEU A 711 27.61 -25.47 -22.39
CA LEU A 711 26.83 -24.60 -23.27
C LEU A 711 26.82 -23.16 -22.75
N CYS A 712 26.89 -22.21 -23.68
CA CYS A 712 26.72 -20.79 -23.40
C CYS A 712 25.69 -20.20 -24.38
N PHE A 713 24.62 -19.65 -23.83
CA PHE A 713 23.60 -18.91 -24.58
C PHE A 713 23.66 -17.43 -24.23
N GLU A 714 23.14 -16.58 -25.11
CA GLU A 714 23.10 -15.13 -24.89
C GLU A 714 21.71 -14.58 -25.22
N TYR A 715 21.16 -13.77 -24.32
CA TYR A 715 19.85 -13.15 -24.47
C TYR A 715 19.88 -11.66 -24.08
N ASN A 716 19.08 -10.86 -24.79
CA ASN A 716 18.86 -9.45 -24.46
C ASN A 716 17.40 -9.21 -24.09
N TYR A 717 17.05 -9.39 -22.80
CA TYR A 717 15.65 -9.31 -22.36
C TYR A 717 15.03 -7.93 -22.57
N ASP A 718 15.81 -6.86 -22.44
CA ASP A 718 15.34 -5.49 -22.71
C ASP A 718 14.92 -5.31 -24.17
N GLU A 719 15.72 -5.82 -25.10
CA GLU A 719 15.42 -5.77 -26.52
C GLU A 719 14.24 -6.66 -26.87
N MET A 720 14.20 -7.89 -26.33
CA MET A 720 13.08 -8.81 -26.55
C MET A 720 11.75 -8.21 -26.05
N LEU A 721 11.74 -7.57 -24.87
CA LEU A 721 10.57 -6.87 -24.34
C LEU A 721 10.17 -5.70 -25.24
N LYS A 722 11.13 -4.88 -25.69
CA LYS A 722 10.90 -3.74 -26.61
C LYS A 722 10.32 -4.20 -27.94
N GLN A 723 10.81 -5.31 -28.49
CA GLN A 723 10.30 -5.94 -29.70
C GLN A 723 9.02 -6.75 -29.47
N SER A 724 8.60 -6.92 -28.20
CA SER A 724 7.44 -7.72 -27.79
C SER A 724 7.50 -9.15 -28.29
N GLN A 725 8.67 -9.77 -28.18
CA GLN A 725 8.87 -11.17 -28.52
C GLN A 725 8.12 -12.08 -27.52
N PRO A 726 7.41 -13.12 -27.98
CA PRO A 726 6.68 -14.02 -27.10
C PRO A 726 7.63 -14.86 -26.25
N TYR A 727 7.12 -15.47 -25.18
CA TYR A 727 7.93 -16.33 -24.30
C TYR A 727 8.64 -17.47 -25.05
N LYS A 728 8.10 -17.90 -26.21
CA LYS A 728 8.71 -18.93 -27.05
C LYS A 728 10.14 -18.58 -27.46
N SER A 729 10.42 -17.30 -27.71
CA SER A 729 11.77 -16.84 -28.04
C SER A 729 12.78 -17.04 -26.91
N LEU A 730 12.32 -17.10 -25.65
CA LEU A 730 13.19 -17.35 -24.48
C LEU A 730 13.57 -18.82 -24.32
N ILE A 731 12.82 -19.74 -24.91
CA ILE A 731 12.91 -21.18 -24.62
C ILE A 731 13.17 -22.06 -25.85
N THR A 732 13.17 -21.50 -27.06
CA THR A 732 13.30 -22.32 -28.28
C THR A 732 14.64 -23.05 -28.31
N GLU A 733 15.75 -22.33 -28.17
CA GLU A 733 17.09 -22.92 -28.15
C GLU A 733 17.30 -23.85 -26.93
N LEU A 734 16.77 -23.46 -25.77
CA LEU A 734 16.86 -24.28 -24.56
C LEU A 734 16.09 -25.60 -24.71
N GLY A 735 14.91 -25.54 -25.35
CA GLY A 735 14.02 -26.67 -25.55
C GLY A 735 14.58 -27.74 -26.49
N ASP A 736 15.46 -27.36 -27.40
CA ASP A 736 16.16 -28.23 -28.35
C ASP A 736 17.54 -28.68 -27.82
N SER A 737 17.99 -28.11 -26.70
CA SER A 737 19.27 -28.44 -26.07
C SER A 737 19.15 -29.52 -24.98
N PRO A 738 20.27 -30.14 -24.57
CA PRO A 738 20.31 -31.06 -23.43
C PRO A 738 19.91 -30.45 -22.08
N LEU A 739 19.82 -29.12 -21.95
CA LEU A 739 19.50 -28.43 -20.69
C LEU A 739 18.07 -28.63 -20.21
N LYS A 740 17.17 -29.04 -21.10
CA LYS A 740 15.75 -29.18 -20.78
C LYS A 740 15.56 -30.24 -19.69
N ARG A 741 15.14 -29.77 -18.50
CA ARG A 741 14.90 -30.60 -17.30
C ARG A 741 16.13 -31.40 -16.83
N SER A 742 17.34 -30.87 -17.00
CA SER A 742 18.57 -31.56 -16.63
C SER A 742 19.33 -30.89 -15.47
N CYS A 743 18.95 -29.69 -15.05
CA CYS A 743 19.71 -28.92 -14.06
C CYS A 743 19.21 -29.20 -12.64
N ASP A 744 20.11 -29.71 -11.78
CA ASP A 744 19.83 -29.95 -10.36
C ASP A 744 19.98 -28.66 -9.53
N PHE A 745 20.72 -27.68 -10.05
CA PHE A 745 20.90 -26.36 -9.46
C PHE A 745 20.76 -25.26 -10.51
N ILE A 746 20.01 -24.20 -10.19
CA ILE A 746 19.94 -23.01 -11.02
C ILE A 746 20.18 -21.76 -10.17
N PHE A 747 21.09 -20.89 -10.61
CA PHE A 747 21.28 -19.57 -10.04
C PHE A 747 20.81 -18.49 -11.02
N CYS A 748 19.84 -17.69 -10.60
CA CYS A 748 19.32 -16.54 -11.34
C CYS A 748 19.83 -15.25 -10.69
N ASP A 749 20.65 -14.51 -11.42
CA ASP A 749 21.12 -13.19 -11.03
C ASP A 749 20.32 -12.10 -11.75
N VAL A 750 19.31 -11.55 -11.07
CA VAL A 750 18.39 -10.56 -11.65
C VAL A 750 19.01 -9.16 -11.70
N GLU A 751 20.01 -8.89 -10.86
CA GLU A 751 20.62 -7.57 -10.70
C GLU A 751 21.79 -7.36 -11.66
N ASN A 752 21.89 -6.17 -12.25
CA ASN A 752 23.09 -5.76 -12.98
C ASN A 752 24.20 -5.35 -12.00
N PHE A 753 25.44 -5.71 -12.31
CA PHE A 753 26.60 -5.39 -11.48
C PHE A 753 26.87 -3.87 -11.43
N GLY A 754 27.16 -3.33 -10.25
CA GLY A 754 27.66 -1.95 -10.06
C GLY A 754 26.61 -0.85 -9.85
N SER A 755 25.32 -1.11 -10.03
CA SER A 755 24.26 -0.10 -9.90
C SER A 755 23.52 -0.18 -8.57
N HIS A 756 23.91 0.61 -7.56
CA HIS A 756 23.07 0.81 -6.37
C HIS A 756 22.35 2.15 -6.47
N HIS A 757 21.03 2.14 -6.56
CA HIS A 757 20.26 3.35 -6.85
C HIS A 757 19.90 4.10 -5.58
N ARG A 758 19.85 5.44 -5.60
CA ARG A 758 19.30 6.21 -4.47
C ARG A 758 17.87 5.79 -4.11
N GLU A 759 17.03 5.55 -5.11
CA GLU A 759 15.66 5.08 -4.91
C GLU A 759 15.64 3.63 -4.41
N VAL A 760 15.05 3.42 -3.23
CA VAL A 760 15.07 2.15 -2.45
C VAL A 760 14.58 0.92 -3.20
N VAL A 761 13.64 1.07 -4.14
CA VAL A 761 12.99 -0.04 -4.86
C VAL A 761 13.35 -0.07 -6.35
N HIS A 762 14.32 0.76 -6.78
CA HIS A 762 14.62 0.94 -8.19
C HIS A 762 14.98 -0.37 -8.88
N GLY A 763 15.90 -1.16 -8.31
CA GLY A 763 16.34 -2.45 -8.86
C GLY A 763 15.15 -3.39 -9.08
N GLU A 764 14.31 -3.55 -8.07
CA GLU A 764 13.13 -4.42 -8.11
C GLU A 764 12.11 -3.97 -9.17
N ILE A 765 11.94 -2.65 -9.40
CA ILE A 765 11.03 -2.15 -10.45
C ILE A 765 11.65 -2.26 -11.85
N SER A 766 12.93 -1.94 -12.00
CA SER A 766 13.61 -1.90 -13.29
C SER A 766 13.90 -3.29 -13.86
N THR A 767 14.03 -4.31 -13.00
CA THR A 767 14.41 -5.68 -13.40
C THR A 767 13.24 -6.67 -13.39
N LYS A 768 11.99 -6.22 -13.25
CA LYS A 768 10.80 -7.11 -13.22
C LYS A 768 10.73 -8.06 -14.41
N HIS A 769 11.00 -7.58 -15.61
CA HIS A 769 11.00 -8.40 -16.82
C HIS A 769 12.19 -9.37 -16.86
N VAL A 770 13.34 -8.98 -16.32
CA VAL A 770 14.52 -9.85 -16.18
C VAL A 770 14.17 -11.03 -15.28
N LEU A 771 13.60 -10.78 -14.10
CA LEU A 771 13.14 -11.84 -13.18
C LEU A 771 12.21 -12.82 -13.90
N VAL A 772 11.20 -12.32 -14.62
CA VAL A 772 10.24 -13.19 -15.31
C VAL A 772 10.90 -13.98 -16.44
N ALA A 773 11.78 -13.37 -17.24
CA ALA A 773 12.50 -14.07 -18.31
C ALA A 773 13.39 -15.19 -17.76
N GLN A 774 14.18 -14.91 -16.72
CA GLN A 774 15.03 -15.89 -16.06
C GLN A 774 14.20 -17.02 -15.45
N LEU A 775 13.03 -16.72 -14.85
CA LEU A 775 12.12 -17.74 -14.35
C LEU A 775 11.51 -18.60 -15.46
N VAL A 776 11.19 -18.04 -16.62
CA VAL A 776 10.72 -18.82 -17.77
C VAL A 776 11.78 -19.84 -18.21
N GLN A 777 13.05 -19.44 -18.25
CA GLN A 777 14.15 -20.31 -18.61
C GLN A 777 14.48 -21.32 -17.50
N ALA A 778 14.56 -20.87 -16.24
CA ALA A 778 14.80 -21.73 -15.09
C ALA A 778 13.74 -22.84 -14.97
N MET A 779 12.45 -22.50 -15.10
CA MET A 779 11.35 -23.49 -15.08
C MET A 779 11.34 -24.42 -16.30
N THR A 780 12.11 -24.11 -17.35
CA THR A 780 12.31 -24.98 -18.52
C THR A 780 13.46 -25.95 -18.31
N CYS A 781 14.51 -25.53 -17.59
CA CYS A 781 15.75 -26.29 -17.41
C CYS A 781 15.81 -27.10 -16.11
N ILE A 782 15.10 -26.71 -15.06
CA ILE A 782 15.18 -27.36 -13.73
C ILE A 782 14.67 -28.80 -13.76
N ALA A 783 15.44 -29.72 -13.15
CA ALA A 783 15.08 -31.12 -12.95
C ALA A 783 14.17 -31.30 -11.72
N ASP A 784 13.47 -32.44 -11.64
CA ASP A 784 12.71 -32.81 -10.43
C ASP A 784 13.66 -32.97 -9.24
N GLY A 785 13.28 -32.41 -8.09
CA GLY A 785 14.13 -32.32 -6.91
C GLY A 785 15.23 -31.24 -6.98
N GLY A 786 15.35 -30.50 -8.09
CA GLY A 786 16.36 -29.45 -8.25
C GLY A 786 16.09 -28.20 -7.39
N ASP A 787 17.16 -27.45 -7.13
CA ASP A 787 17.12 -26.20 -6.35
C ASP A 787 17.29 -24.97 -7.25
N LEU A 788 16.62 -23.89 -6.89
CA LEU A 788 16.67 -22.60 -7.57
C LEU A 788 17.00 -21.49 -6.56
N ILE A 789 18.07 -20.74 -6.82
CA ILE A 789 18.46 -19.57 -6.04
C ILE A 789 18.31 -18.33 -6.91
N ILE A 790 17.64 -17.29 -6.39
CA ILE A 790 17.41 -16.03 -7.09
C ILE A 790 17.97 -14.89 -6.25
N ARG A 791 18.88 -14.08 -6.83
CA ARG A 791 19.38 -12.84 -6.21
C ARG A 791 18.51 -11.67 -6.67
N MET A 792 17.98 -10.89 -5.71
CA MET A 792 17.09 -9.74 -5.93
C MET A 792 17.57 -8.49 -5.17
N SER A 793 17.25 -7.27 -5.63
CA SER A 793 17.50 -6.07 -4.81
C SER A 793 16.64 -6.00 -3.55
N THR A 794 15.35 -6.30 -3.65
CA THR A 794 14.34 -6.15 -2.59
C THR A 794 13.14 -7.06 -2.90
N VAL A 795 12.24 -7.22 -1.92
CA VAL A 795 10.97 -7.96 -2.05
C VAL A 795 9.80 -7.13 -1.50
N TYR A 796 9.70 -5.88 -1.95
CA TYR A 796 8.75 -4.90 -1.40
C TYR A 796 7.49 -4.74 -2.25
N THR A 797 7.50 -5.16 -3.51
CA THR A 797 6.36 -5.00 -4.40
C THR A 797 5.45 -6.23 -4.38
N ARG A 798 4.15 -6.02 -4.52
CA ARG A 798 3.17 -7.10 -4.67
C ARG A 798 3.38 -7.93 -5.94
N PHE A 799 4.06 -7.37 -6.95
CA PHE A 799 4.50 -8.09 -8.14
C PHE A 799 5.45 -9.24 -7.77
N THR A 800 6.53 -8.91 -7.06
CA THR A 800 7.56 -9.87 -6.63
C THR A 800 7.02 -10.85 -5.60
N VAL A 801 6.27 -10.36 -4.61
CA VAL A 801 5.65 -11.24 -3.59
C VAL A 801 4.68 -12.23 -4.24
N GLY A 802 3.90 -11.82 -5.24
CA GLY A 802 3.03 -12.75 -5.95
C GLY A 802 3.79 -13.85 -6.70
N ILE A 803 4.98 -13.56 -7.23
CA ILE A 803 5.86 -14.58 -7.84
C ILE A 803 6.39 -15.55 -6.76
N ILE A 804 6.85 -15.04 -5.62
CA ILE A 804 7.33 -15.87 -4.49
C ILE A 804 6.23 -16.84 -4.02
N VAL A 805 4.99 -16.37 -3.94
CA VAL A 805 3.83 -17.20 -3.58
C VAL A 805 3.63 -18.32 -4.61
N VAL A 806 3.73 -18.05 -5.91
CA VAL A 806 3.65 -19.11 -6.93
C VAL A 806 4.81 -20.11 -6.80
N LEU A 807 6.04 -19.66 -6.59
CA LEU A 807 7.19 -20.54 -6.39
C LEU A 807 6.97 -21.46 -5.17
N SER A 808 6.45 -20.93 -4.06
CA SER A 808 6.16 -21.73 -2.87
C SER A 808 5.17 -22.89 -3.08
N SER A 809 4.35 -22.82 -4.14
CA SER A 809 3.40 -23.87 -4.47
C SER A 809 4.02 -25.05 -5.22
N VAL A 810 5.20 -24.86 -5.84
CA VAL A 810 5.88 -25.88 -6.67
C VAL A 810 7.23 -26.33 -6.11
N PHE A 811 7.74 -25.70 -5.06
CA PHE A 811 8.95 -26.14 -4.35
C PHE A 811 8.59 -26.76 -2.98
N GLN A 812 9.46 -27.62 -2.45
CA GLN A 812 9.28 -28.20 -1.11
C GLN A 812 9.45 -27.15 0.00
N SER A 813 10.38 -26.22 -0.18
CA SER A 813 10.57 -25.06 0.69
C SER A 813 11.00 -23.85 -0.13
N VAL A 814 10.59 -22.67 0.34
CA VAL A 814 11.05 -21.38 -0.16
C VAL A 814 11.47 -20.54 1.03
N HIS A 815 12.70 -20.03 0.99
CA HIS A 815 13.27 -19.20 2.02
C HIS A 815 13.66 -17.83 1.46
N LEU A 816 13.56 -16.80 2.29
CA LEU A 816 14.21 -15.52 2.04
C LEU A 816 15.39 -15.40 3.00
N TYR A 817 16.55 -15.00 2.49
CA TYR A 817 17.77 -14.86 3.28
C TYR A 817 18.59 -13.67 2.80
N GLN A 818 19.07 -12.86 3.75
CA GLN A 818 20.15 -11.90 3.51
C GLN A 818 21.44 -12.40 4.19
N PRO A 819 22.44 -12.89 3.42
CA PRO A 819 23.73 -13.29 3.96
C PRO A 819 24.45 -12.17 4.69
N GLU A 820 25.31 -12.52 5.65
CA GLU A 820 26.13 -11.56 6.41
C GLU A 820 27.14 -10.83 5.52
N ALA A 821 27.56 -11.44 4.39
CA ALA A 821 28.39 -10.80 3.37
C ALA A 821 27.69 -9.64 2.64
N VAL A 822 26.36 -9.53 2.70
CA VAL A 822 25.62 -8.43 2.07
C VAL A 822 25.68 -7.18 2.95
N SER A 823 26.25 -6.08 2.43
CA SER A 823 26.14 -4.77 3.08
C SER A 823 24.67 -4.33 3.13
N PRO A 824 24.10 -4.00 4.31
CA PRO A 824 22.68 -3.67 4.44
C PRO A 824 22.21 -2.53 3.52
N TRP A 825 23.06 -1.52 3.27
CA TRP A 825 22.74 -0.42 2.37
C TRP A 825 22.53 -0.82 0.89
N THR A 826 22.98 -2.01 0.48
CA THR A 826 22.77 -2.55 -0.87
C THR A 826 21.42 -3.26 -1.02
N GLN A 827 20.74 -3.56 0.09
CA GLN A 827 19.38 -4.10 0.19
C GLN A 827 19.18 -5.55 -0.30
N LYS A 828 20.20 -6.16 -0.91
CA LYS A 828 20.10 -7.46 -1.58
C LYS A 828 19.48 -8.55 -0.70
N VAL A 829 18.68 -9.41 -1.33
CA VAL A 829 18.04 -10.57 -0.70
C VAL A 829 18.06 -11.76 -1.66
N TYR A 830 18.21 -12.95 -1.11
CA TYR A 830 18.19 -14.21 -1.84
C TYR A 830 16.88 -14.96 -1.60
N ILE A 831 16.25 -15.41 -2.67
CA ILE A 831 15.12 -16.34 -2.65
C ILE A 831 15.69 -17.74 -2.90
N VAL A 832 15.58 -18.62 -1.91
CA VAL A 832 16.11 -19.99 -1.96
C VAL A 832 14.96 -20.97 -2.08
N CYS A 833 14.79 -21.56 -3.24
CA CYS A 833 13.73 -22.52 -3.55
C CYS A 833 14.33 -23.92 -3.63
N GLN A 834 13.83 -24.87 -2.82
CA GLN A 834 14.42 -26.20 -2.72
C GLN A 834 13.46 -27.31 -3.10
N GLY A 835 13.98 -28.32 -3.77
CA GLY A 835 13.22 -29.51 -4.16
C GLY A 835 12.04 -29.15 -5.06
N TYR A 836 12.32 -28.73 -6.29
CA TYR A 836 11.28 -28.52 -7.31
C TYR A 836 10.44 -29.78 -7.45
N LYS A 837 9.11 -29.64 -7.36
CA LYS A 837 8.15 -30.71 -7.60
C LYS A 837 7.64 -30.52 -9.01
N GLU A 838 7.78 -31.53 -9.86
CA GLU A 838 7.34 -31.43 -11.26
C GLU A 838 5.85 -31.04 -11.37
N ASP A 839 5.59 -29.75 -11.58
CA ASP A 839 4.27 -29.22 -11.94
C ASP A 839 4.44 -28.11 -12.98
N THR A 840 3.72 -28.27 -14.10
CA THR A 840 3.74 -27.34 -15.22
C THR A 840 3.08 -25.99 -14.91
N VAL A 841 2.35 -25.88 -13.79
CA VAL A 841 1.63 -24.65 -13.39
C VAL A 841 2.50 -23.41 -13.32
N CYS A 842 3.65 -23.48 -12.62
CA CYS A 842 4.53 -22.33 -12.47
C CYS A 842 5.11 -21.91 -13.83
N ARG A 843 5.53 -22.89 -14.64
CA ARG A 843 6.02 -22.64 -15.99
C ARG A 843 4.97 -21.96 -16.89
N HIS A 844 3.72 -22.45 -16.91
CA HIS A 844 2.67 -21.81 -17.72
C HIS A 844 2.32 -20.41 -17.20
N PHE A 845 2.35 -20.21 -15.88
CA PHE A 845 2.11 -18.91 -15.26
C PHE A 845 3.20 -17.89 -15.64
N THR A 846 4.48 -18.23 -15.51
CA THR A 846 5.60 -17.32 -15.83
C THR A 846 5.67 -17.01 -17.33
N GLN A 847 5.38 -18.00 -18.19
CA GLN A 847 5.25 -17.80 -19.64
C GLN A 847 4.13 -16.80 -19.99
N CYS A 848 2.96 -16.96 -19.38
CA CYS A 848 1.85 -16.02 -19.57
C CYS A 848 2.18 -14.63 -19.01
N LEU A 849 2.88 -14.56 -17.88
CA LEU A 849 3.28 -13.30 -17.27
C LEU A 849 4.28 -12.54 -18.17
N TRP A 850 5.22 -13.23 -18.82
CA TRP A 850 6.10 -12.62 -19.82
C TRP A 850 5.32 -12.01 -20.99
N ASP A 851 4.37 -12.76 -21.56
CA ASP A 851 3.54 -12.26 -22.65
C ASP A 851 2.69 -11.05 -22.21
N ALA A 852 2.19 -11.05 -20.97
CA ALA A 852 1.48 -9.92 -20.40
C ALA A 852 2.39 -8.67 -20.25
N LEU A 853 3.63 -8.85 -19.78
CA LEU A 853 4.62 -7.76 -19.72
C LEU A 853 4.88 -7.18 -21.11
N CYS A 854 5.08 -8.02 -22.12
CA CYS A 854 5.25 -7.59 -23.52
C CYS A 854 4.03 -6.82 -24.04
N LEU A 855 2.82 -7.32 -23.78
CA LEU A 855 1.57 -6.67 -24.19
C LEU A 855 1.41 -5.28 -23.58
N HIS A 856 1.62 -5.16 -22.27
CA HIS A 856 1.41 -3.91 -21.55
C HIS A 856 2.52 -2.88 -21.79
N LYS A 857 3.76 -3.32 -22.06
CA LYS A 857 4.84 -2.42 -22.45
C LYS A 857 4.50 -1.61 -23.70
N LYS A 858 3.82 -2.21 -24.71
CA LYS A 858 3.32 -1.49 -25.89
C LYS A 858 2.38 -0.33 -25.56
N SER A 859 1.65 -0.43 -24.44
CA SER A 859 0.70 0.59 -23.98
C SER A 859 1.34 1.59 -23.01
N ASN A 860 2.65 1.49 -22.74
CA ASN A 860 3.35 2.24 -21.71
C ASN A 860 2.70 2.12 -20.32
N VAL A 861 2.42 0.87 -19.92
CA VAL A 861 1.84 0.48 -18.63
C VAL A 861 2.59 -0.76 -18.13
N ASP A 862 2.76 -0.88 -16.82
CA ASP A 862 3.43 -2.01 -16.18
C ASP A 862 2.43 -2.92 -15.46
N VAL A 863 2.80 -4.20 -15.32
CA VAL A 863 2.06 -5.15 -14.47
C VAL A 863 2.48 -4.91 -13.02
N LEU A 864 1.53 -4.55 -12.17
CA LEU A 864 1.76 -4.18 -10.78
C LEU A 864 1.45 -5.31 -9.80
N GLN A 865 0.52 -6.20 -10.14
CA GLN A 865 0.09 -7.30 -9.28
C GLN A 865 -0.05 -8.56 -10.13
N THR A 866 0.42 -9.69 -9.61
CA THR A 866 0.43 -10.98 -10.33
C THR A 866 -0.58 -11.99 -9.76
N LEU A 867 -1.03 -11.81 -8.51
CA LEU A 867 -1.99 -12.66 -7.80
C LEU A 867 -3.08 -11.85 -7.10
N ARG A 868 -4.23 -12.48 -6.81
CA ARG A 868 -5.27 -11.88 -5.95
C ARG A 868 -4.77 -11.73 -4.50
N PRO A 869 -5.23 -10.70 -3.76
CA PRO A 869 -4.80 -10.44 -2.38
C PRO A 869 -4.87 -11.63 -1.43
N LEU A 870 -5.96 -12.41 -1.49
CA LEU A 870 -6.19 -13.57 -0.62
C LEU A 870 -4.98 -14.52 -0.54
N TYR A 871 -4.20 -14.67 -1.62
CA TYR A 871 -3.05 -15.58 -1.65
C TYR A 871 -1.81 -15.02 -0.95
N PHE A 872 -1.50 -13.73 -1.12
CA PHE A 872 -0.27 -13.16 -0.56
C PHE A 872 -0.43 -12.57 0.84
N THR A 873 -1.66 -12.24 1.25
CA THR A 873 -1.91 -11.65 2.58
C THR A 873 -1.59 -12.61 3.73
N GLN A 874 -1.59 -13.93 3.48
CA GLN A 874 -1.28 -14.92 4.51
C GLN A 874 0.15 -14.76 5.05
N ILE A 875 1.11 -14.46 4.17
CA ILE A 875 2.52 -14.29 4.52
C ILE A 875 2.91 -12.83 4.75
N ALA A 876 1.94 -11.91 4.63
CA ALA A 876 2.22 -10.47 4.67
C ALA A 876 2.87 -10.04 5.98
N ARG A 877 2.44 -10.58 7.13
CA ARG A 877 3.05 -10.28 8.43
C ARG A 877 4.49 -10.80 8.55
N GLU A 878 4.75 -12.02 8.09
CA GLU A 878 6.10 -12.61 8.13
C GLU A 878 7.06 -11.79 7.26
N LEU A 879 6.63 -11.44 6.04
CA LEU A 879 7.36 -10.56 5.13
C LEU A 879 7.56 -9.16 5.74
N TRP A 880 6.52 -8.60 6.35
CA TRP A 880 6.60 -7.30 7.02
C TRP A 880 7.66 -7.30 8.11
N ASN A 881 7.69 -8.32 8.97
CA ASN A 881 8.70 -8.42 10.02
C ASN A 881 10.11 -8.55 9.44
N PHE A 882 10.30 -9.47 8.48
CA PHE A 882 11.58 -9.70 7.83
C PHE A 882 12.13 -8.45 7.13
N ASN A 883 11.34 -7.84 6.25
CA ASN A 883 11.74 -6.64 5.51
C ASN A 883 11.95 -5.45 6.45
N THR A 884 11.16 -5.33 7.51
CA THR A 884 11.31 -4.24 8.49
C THR A 884 12.63 -4.37 9.24
N THR A 885 13.02 -5.59 9.63
CA THR A 885 14.35 -5.85 10.20
C THR A 885 15.47 -5.48 9.22
N LEU A 886 15.39 -5.91 7.96
CA LEU A 886 16.42 -5.59 6.96
C LEU A 886 16.51 -4.09 6.70
N LEU A 887 15.37 -3.41 6.63
CA LEU A 887 15.31 -1.98 6.38
C LEU A 887 15.77 -1.16 7.59
N TYR A 888 15.51 -1.62 8.80
CA TYR A 888 16.07 -1.03 10.02
C TYR A 888 17.61 -1.20 10.05
N ASN A 889 18.12 -2.39 9.70
CA ASN A 889 19.54 -2.63 9.56
C ASN A 889 20.18 -1.69 8.53
N HIS A 890 19.49 -1.44 7.41
CA HIS A 890 19.90 -0.48 6.40
C HIS A 890 19.92 0.96 6.94
N PHE A 891 18.91 1.40 7.70
CA PHE A 891 18.94 2.72 8.35
C PHE A 891 20.17 2.90 9.25
N GLU A 892 20.40 1.96 10.17
CA GLU A 892 21.55 2.00 11.08
C GLU A 892 22.89 1.96 10.33
N ASP A 893 22.94 1.21 9.24
CA ASP A 893 24.11 1.14 8.36
C ASP A 893 24.36 2.48 7.65
N LEU A 894 23.36 3.15 7.11
CA LEU A 894 23.52 4.51 6.56
C LEU A 894 23.97 5.53 7.61
N VAL A 895 23.49 5.39 8.85
CA VAL A 895 23.95 6.21 9.98
C VAL A 895 25.40 5.89 10.35
N LEU A 896 25.88 4.65 10.17
CA LEU A 896 27.29 4.34 10.35
C LEU A 896 28.14 5.03 9.27
N HIS A 897 27.68 5.03 8.02
CA HIS A 897 28.35 5.67 6.89
C HIS A 897 28.36 7.21 6.96
N THR A 898 27.70 7.81 7.95
CA THR A 898 27.89 9.22 8.28
C THR A 898 29.17 9.47 9.09
N LYS A 899 29.86 8.42 9.55
CA LYS A 899 31.12 8.58 10.31
C LYS A 899 32.33 8.49 9.35
N PRO A 900 33.51 8.96 9.77
CA PRO A 900 34.75 8.75 9.00
C PRO A 900 34.99 7.25 8.72
N PRO A 901 35.68 6.91 7.62
CA PRO A 901 36.03 5.53 7.32
C PRO A 901 36.84 4.93 8.48
N ASN A 902 36.56 3.67 8.79
CA ASN A 902 37.21 2.92 9.87
C ASN A 902 37.86 1.62 9.36
N VAL A 903 37.60 1.23 8.11
CA VAL A 903 38.20 0.07 7.44
C VAL A 903 39.53 0.50 6.81
N SER A 904 40.62 -0.14 7.22
CA SER A 904 41.92 -0.06 6.57
C SER A 904 42.39 -1.47 6.19
N ASN A 905 43.07 -1.60 5.05
CA ASN A 905 43.56 -2.87 4.49
C ASN A 905 42.45 -3.89 4.11
N VAL A 906 41.74 -3.58 3.03
CA VAL A 906 40.60 -4.33 2.48
C VAL A 906 40.91 -5.82 2.24
N GLN A 907 42.08 -6.16 1.70
CA GLN A 907 42.43 -7.53 1.35
C GLN A 907 42.53 -8.45 2.58
N THR A 908 43.16 -7.99 3.66
CA THR A 908 43.28 -8.77 4.90
C THR A 908 41.91 -9.03 5.53
N ILE A 909 41.01 -8.04 5.50
CA ILE A 909 39.64 -8.17 6.01
C ILE A 909 38.85 -9.21 5.21
N CYS A 910 38.96 -9.21 3.88
CA CYS A 910 38.30 -10.21 3.04
C CYS A 910 38.78 -11.63 3.38
N LYS A 911 40.10 -11.84 3.51
CA LYS A 911 40.68 -13.16 3.86
C LYS A 911 40.20 -13.64 5.23
N ARG A 912 40.19 -12.74 6.21
CA ARG A 912 39.69 -13.02 7.56
C ARG A 912 38.20 -13.37 7.55
N PHE A 913 37.39 -12.64 6.80
CA PHE A 913 35.96 -12.92 6.69
C PHE A 913 35.69 -14.34 6.18
N LEU A 914 36.42 -14.78 5.14
CA LEU A 914 36.32 -16.15 4.60
C LEU A 914 36.71 -17.21 5.62
N GLN A 915 37.71 -16.94 6.46
CA GLN A 915 38.13 -17.82 7.55
C GLN A 915 37.07 -17.88 8.66
N ASP A 916 36.66 -16.73 9.18
CA ASP A 916 35.72 -16.62 10.30
C ASP A 916 34.35 -17.25 9.99
N HIS A 917 33.93 -17.20 8.72
CA HIS A 917 32.67 -17.83 8.26
C HIS A 917 32.84 -19.25 7.72
N ASN A 918 34.05 -19.84 7.81
CA ASN A 918 34.42 -21.15 7.28
C ASN A 918 33.96 -21.36 5.82
N LEU A 919 34.37 -20.45 4.93
CA LEU A 919 34.08 -20.49 3.49
C LEU A 919 35.27 -20.96 2.65
N LEU A 920 36.46 -21.09 3.25
CA LEU A 920 37.67 -21.51 2.54
C LEU A 920 37.50 -22.89 1.89
N GLU A 921 36.84 -23.85 2.53
CA GLU A 921 36.61 -25.19 1.96
C GLU A 921 35.71 -25.17 0.71
N ILE A 922 34.84 -24.16 0.57
CA ILE A 922 33.97 -24.00 -0.61
C ILE A 922 34.79 -23.46 -1.79
N PHE A 923 35.66 -22.49 -1.54
CA PHE A 923 36.47 -21.85 -2.61
C PHE A 923 37.80 -22.56 -2.90
N TYR A 924 38.28 -23.39 -1.97
CA TYR A 924 39.55 -24.11 -2.06
C TYR A 924 39.38 -25.55 -1.53
N PRO A 925 38.54 -26.38 -2.19
CA PRO A 925 38.32 -27.74 -1.75
C PRO A 925 39.60 -28.58 -1.85
N GLN A 926 39.78 -29.55 -0.95
CA GLN A 926 41.03 -30.34 -0.86
C GLN A 926 41.45 -31.00 -2.19
N PRO A 927 40.55 -31.61 -2.99
CA PRO A 927 40.92 -32.18 -4.29
C PRO A 927 41.54 -31.16 -5.25
N LEU A 928 41.08 -29.90 -5.20
CA LEU A 928 41.66 -28.82 -5.99
C LEU A 928 43.08 -28.51 -5.52
N LEU A 929 43.28 -28.32 -4.21
CA LEU A 929 44.60 -28.01 -3.63
C LEU A 929 45.63 -29.09 -3.94
N ASP A 930 45.22 -30.36 -3.87
CA ASP A 930 46.06 -31.52 -4.17
C ASP A 930 46.47 -31.59 -5.65
N ALA A 931 45.56 -31.19 -6.56
CA ALA A 931 45.78 -31.24 -8.00
C ALA A 931 46.65 -30.08 -8.54
N SER A 932 46.63 -28.92 -7.87
CA SER A 932 47.21 -27.68 -8.40
C SER A 932 48.45 -27.16 -7.65
N ASN A 933 48.99 -27.90 -6.67
CA ASN A 933 50.11 -27.47 -5.80
C ASN A 933 49.86 -26.09 -5.15
N MET A 934 48.59 -25.75 -4.92
CA MET A 934 48.15 -24.47 -4.38
C MET A 934 48.18 -24.48 -2.84
N GLN A 935 48.52 -23.35 -2.22
CA GLN A 935 48.40 -23.18 -0.77
C GLN A 935 47.18 -22.35 -0.42
N MET A 936 46.46 -22.76 0.65
CA MET A 936 45.28 -22.04 1.12
C MET A 936 45.67 -20.62 1.62
N PRO A 937 44.86 -19.59 1.33
CA PRO A 937 45.12 -18.24 1.85
C PRO A 937 45.15 -18.24 3.39
N SER A 938 46.32 -18.00 3.99
CA SER A 938 46.50 -17.85 5.44
C SER A 938 46.72 -16.39 5.82
N VAL A 939 46.15 -15.95 6.95
CA VAL A 939 46.47 -14.66 7.58
C VAL A 939 47.65 -14.90 8.53
N SER A 940 48.71 -14.10 8.43
CA SER A 940 49.90 -14.24 9.27
C SER A 940 49.67 -13.66 10.68
N LYS A 941 50.41 -14.15 11.69
CA LYS A 941 50.32 -13.63 13.07
C LYS A 941 50.69 -12.14 13.20
N GLU A 942 51.47 -11.59 12.29
CA GLU A 942 51.81 -10.15 12.26
C GLU A 942 50.64 -9.29 11.77
N GLU A 943 49.69 -9.86 11.03
CA GLU A 943 48.47 -9.20 10.56
C GLU A 943 47.31 -9.26 11.58
N GLU A 944 47.49 -9.96 12.71
CA GLU A 944 46.47 -10.12 13.76
C GLU A 944 46.25 -8.84 14.61
N GLU A 945 47.19 -7.88 14.63
CA GLU A 945 47.11 -6.65 15.46
C GLU A 945 46.11 -5.59 14.95
N ILE A 946 45.39 -5.86 13.86
CA ILE A 946 44.41 -4.93 13.30
C ILE A 946 43.11 -4.97 14.12
N LYS A 947 42.69 -3.81 14.64
CA LYS A 947 41.42 -3.63 15.38
C LYS A 947 40.25 -4.18 14.56
N THR A 948 39.68 -5.30 14.99
CA THR A 948 38.47 -5.89 14.41
C THR A 948 37.28 -4.95 14.55
N LEU A 949 36.61 -4.66 13.43
CA LEU A 949 35.30 -4.02 13.40
C LEU A 949 34.21 -5.09 13.39
N LYS A 950 33.91 -5.67 14.55
CA LYS A 950 32.60 -6.29 14.71
C LYS A 950 31.57 -5.18 14.73
N ARG A 951 30.47 -5.36 13.99
CA ARG A 951 29.26 -4.52 14.12
C ARG A 951 29.02 -4.34 15.62
N PRO A 952 29.03 -3.12 16.17
CA PRO A 952 28.80 -2.97 17.59
C PRO A 952 27.41 -3.54 17.86
N LEU A 953 27.37 -4.67 18.58
CA LEU A 953 26.22 -5.01 19.37
C LEU A 953 26.21 -3.93 20.47
N GLU A 954 25.64 -2.77 20.16
CA GLU A 954 25.30 -1.81 21.20
C GLU A 954 24.26 -2.49 22.09
N GLU A 955 24.71 -3.03 23.22
CA GLU A 955 23.91 -2.90 24.43
C GLU A 955 23.73 -1.39 24.62
N PRO A 956 22.50 -0.85 24.56
CA PRO A 956 22.31 0.57 24.77
C PRO A 956 22.71 0.89 26.20
N ASP A 957 23.59 1.87 26.37
CA ASP A 957 23.83 2.51 27.66
C ASP A 957 22.48 2.86 28.29
N SER A 958 22.18 2.21 29.41
CA SER A 958 21.07 2.60 30.27
C SER A 958 21.38 3.96 30.89
N PRO A 959 20.64 5.04 30.60
CA PRO A 959 20.56 6.13 31.56
C PRO A 959 19.75 5.58 32.73
N ALA A 960 20.31 5.62 33.94
CA ALA A 960 19.60 5.29 35.16
C ALA A 960 18.37 6.20 35.31
N LEU A 961 17.22 5.73 34.82
CA LEU A 961 15.91 6.26 35.14
C LEU A 961 15.32 5.35 36.20
N THR A 962 15.14 5.92 37.38
CA THR A 962 14.40 5.35 38.51
C THR A 962 13.12 4.68 38.04
N LEU A 963 13.07 3.36 38.19
CA LEU A 963 11.90 2.52 37.98
C LEU A 963 10.71 3.06 38.78
N SER A 964 9.70 3.52 38.07
CA SER A 964 8.31 3.42 38.51
C SER A 964 7.62 2.46 37.53
N PRO A 965 6.73 1.57 38.01
CA PRO A 965 6.22 0.46 37.21
C PRO A 965 5.35 1.01 36.07
N VAL A 966 5.76 0.73 34.84
CA VAL A 966 5.01 1.02 33.61
C VAL A 966 4.23 -0.23 33.25
N ASP A 967 2.90 -0.12 33.28
CA ASP A 967 1.95 -1.12 32.80
C ASP A 967 2.08 -1.33 31.28
N GLU A 968 1.88 -2.57 30.86
CA GLU A 968 1.76 -2.99 29.47
C GLU A 968 0.55 -2.29 28.81
N ASN A 969 0.79 -1.42 27.82
CA ASN A 969 -0.06 -1.19 26.62
C ASN A 969 0.17 0.21 26.03
N HIS A 970 1.03 0.40 25.04
CA HIS A 970 0.90 1.59 24.17
C HIS A 970 1.24 1.27 22.71
N SER A 971 0.29 1.63 21.85
CA SER A 971 0.24 1.32 20.43
C SER A 971 -0.73 2.31 19.80
N PRO A 972 -0.30 3.26 18.94
CA PRO A 972 -1.19 4.29 18.42
C PRO A 972 -1.95 3.75 17.21
N ILE A 973 -3.18 3.30 17.44
CA ILE A 973 -4.14 3.04 16.37
C ILE A 973 -4.76 4.37 15.96
N TRP A 974 -4.69 4.69 14.67
CA TRP A 974 -5.60 5.63 14.02
C TRP A 974 -7.00 5.03 13.90
N SER A 975 -7.60 4.74 15.05
CA SER A 975 -9.01 4.57 15.29
C SER A 975 -9.16 4.94 16.75
N SER A 976 -9.60 6.16 17.02
CA SER A 976 -9.97 6.51 18.39
C SER A 976 -11.06 5.54 18.84
N ASP A 977 -10.73 4.62 19.76
CA ASP A 977 -11.58 4.10 20.87
C ASP A 977 -10.99 2.83 21.52
N GLU A 978 -10.00 2.97 22.40
CA GLU A 978 -9.61 2.06 23.51
C GLU A 978 -9.46 3.02 24.73
N GLU A 979 -10.05 2.91 25.92
CA GLU A 979 -10.62 1.83 26.76
C GLU A 979 -12.10 2.03 27.17
#